data_AF-A0A7V6KWH7-F1
#
_entry.id   AF-A0A7V6KWH7-F1
#
_cell.length_a   1.000
_cell.length_b   1.000
_cell.length_c   1.000
_cell.angle_alpha   90.00
_cell.angle_beta   90.00
_cell.angle_gamma   90.00
#
_symmetry.space_group_name_H-M   'P 1'
#
loop_
_entity.id
_entity.type
_entity.pdbx_description
1 polymer ?
#
loop_
_entity_poly.entity_id
_entity_poly.type
_entity_poly.pdbx_seq_one_letter_code
_entity_poly.pdbx_strand_id
1 'polypeptide(L)'
;MLMLCEIKKREKFFWSVLLGTLFLLIFYQRVSYGENIGKAQGTYPPGVLVSKVGRYPVFELGVKVLSIQDISPTGDAWISFSYQPEEGLSEEWIQAAQEGEKKGLHFLVRIGEENLQIKDFPERLADIFQDDYLDLNMDFWVSLIPDQGISPIEYDEFYHRVKEYFVQTEKENISLIWYPQGDFSESRGEQVVDKIDRVGINISQKGDLNKLDRIYQIFAGKKDIIINENIIDTYAYDLIRGMAFLEEFYYAVAIKYPAVSAVFQSSDLSQADTKYQKAIESFKQKNWVSTLALEKTNEPMFDVLNLEVVLTGPVEFLFLPRDDIQDIAYVEYKFNTGTIIQAIRSPFPIMIDTNQLHNGINSLTTVIYNKELKIIGKHRSYFQVKNNNLPYRAQRLTNLYSQEKKPIYARAYIPVLMYHDLAPQVPKELSSSTVSTGLFEKHLKALLEQGYTPVTFYELSQYLNKKGGMPAKPVIITMDDGYLSNYTLAFPLLKKYKVPATFFVTTAYMGIKTQMPHISWDQAREMEESGLVDIQSHTHWHRLYSELPADEVMYETSMSFGLIEKNLGKRDVKVLAYPEFRNTPDNRKWVQEQGVELQVTNLASKQSVTSKQNIQRIHVHNNMSPQALINTIKKLTM
;
A
#
# COMPACT_ATOMS: atom_id res chain seq x y z
N MET A 1 28.59 27.06 32.32
CA MET A 1 29.25 26.18 33.30
C MET A 1 28.25 25.85 34.39
N LEU A 2 27.94 24.61 34.73
CA LEU A 2 27.99 23.30 34.04
C LEU A 2 27.34 22.30 35.02
N MET A 3 26.75 21.20 34.51
CA MET A 3 26.41 19.95 35.22
C MET A 3 25.77 20.03 36.64
N LEU A 4 24.57 19.43 36.77
CA LEU A 4 24.07 18.61 37.91
C LEU A 4 22.54 18.68 38.11
N CYS A 5 21.75 18.62 37.03
CA CYS A 5 20.30 18.41 37.16
C CYS A 5 19.73 17.38 36.16
N GLU A 6 20.58 16.59 35.50
CA GLU A 6 20.19 15.72 34.37
C GLU A 6 20.37 14.21 34.65
N ILE A 7 20.46 13.81 35.92
CA ILE A 7 20.45 12.38 36.34
C ILE A 7 19.39 12.18 37.42
N LYS A 8 18.11 12.08 37.01
CA LYS A 8 17.02 11.44 37.81
C LYS A 8 15.74 11.06 37.06
N LYS A 9 15.75 11.01 35.72
CA LYS A 9 14.59 10.54 34.90
C LYS A 9 14.85 9.28 34.06
N ARG A 10 16.03 8.65 34.14
CA ARG A 10 16.34 7.42 33.36
C ARG A 10 16.27 6.09 34.14
N GLU A 11 16.19 6.09 35.47
CA GLU A 11 16.16 4.82 36.23
C GLU A 11 14.77 4.14 36.28
N LYS A 12 13.67 4.87 36.05
CA LYS A 12 12.31 4.27 36.06
C LYS A 12 11.93 3.48 34.80
N PHE A 13 12.68 3.61 33.70
CA PHE A 13 12.43 2.84 32.47
C PHE A 13 13.20 1.51 32.43
N PHE A 14 14.29 1.39 33.20
CA PHE A 14 15.12 0.18 33.22
C PHE A 14 14.50 -0.95 34.07
N TRP A 15 13.72 -0.61 35.09
CA TRP A 15 13.03 -1.60 35.94
C TRP A 15 11.74 -2.17 35.33
N SER A 16 11.06 -1.44 34.44
CA SER A 16 9.86 -1.94 33.74
C SER A 16 10.16 -3.01 32.69
N VAL A 17 11.36 -3.00 32.10
CA VAL A 17 11.79 -4.01 31.12
C VAL A 17 12.29 -5.29 31.82
N LEU A 18 12.91 -5.16 33.00
CA LEU A 18 13.42 -6.31 33.78
C LEU A 18 12.29 -7.15 34.40
N LEU A 19 11.19 -6.54 34.85
CA LEU A 19 10.05 -7.31 35.40
C LEU A 19 9.29 -8.10 34.32
N GLY A 20 9.22 -7.62 33.09
CA GLY A 20 8.59 -8.33 31.97
C GLY A 20 9.34 -9.60 31.57
N THR A 21 10.67 -9.60 31.69
CA THR A 21 11.52 -10.77 31.41
C THR A 21 11.53 -11.77 32.57
N LEU A 22 11.39 -11.32 33.82
CA LEU A 22 11.31 -12.21 34.98
C LEU A 22 9.96 -12.99 35.06
N PHE A 23 8.86 -12.40 34.59
CA PHE A 23 7.54 -13.06 34.59
C PHE A 23 7.48 -14.27 33.63
N LEU A 24 8.21 -14.22 32.52
CA LEU A 24 8.31 -15.33 31.56
C LEU A 24 9.18 -16.49 32.09
N LEU A 25 10.17 -16.21 32.94
CA LEU A 25 11.05 -17.23 33.54
C LEU A 25 10.39 -18.02 34.68
N ILE A 26 9.45 -17.42 35.42
CA ILE A 26 8.77 -18.09 36.55
C ILE A 26 7.67 -19.05 36.06
N PHE A 27 7.07 -18.81 34.89
CA PHE A 27 6.09 -19.73 34.30
C PHE A 27 6.73 -20.99 33.68
N TYR A 28 8.01 -20.93 33.30
CA TYR A 28 8.69 -22.01 32.57
C TYR A 28 9.30 -23.11 33.45
N GLN A 29 9.11 -23.06 34.78
CA GLN A 29 9.69 -24.04 35.71
C GLN A 29 8.65 -24.82 36.53
N ARG A 30 7.38 -24.86 36.09
CA ARG A 30 6.32 -25.55 36.84
C ARG A 30 5.22 -26.24 36.02
N VAL A 31 5.60 -26.88 34.90
CA VAL A 31 4.78 -27.95 34.28
C VAL A 31 5.66 -29.15 33.99
N SER A 32 5.92 -29.94 35.04
CA SER A 32 6.44 -31.32 34.97
C SER A 32 6.03 -32.04 36.26
N TYR A 33 5.38 -33.20 36.10
CA TYR A 33 4.82 -34.09 37.14
C TYR A 33 3.68 -33.55 38.01
N GLY A 34 2.58 -34.32 38.09
CA GLY A 34 1.48 -34.13 39.04
C GLY A 34 0.19 -34.81 38.59
N GLU A 35 -0.23 -35.85 39.31
CA GLU A 35 -1.39 -36.70 39.02
C GLU A 35 -2.77 -36.01 39.24
N ASN A 36 -3.83 -36.72 38.85
CA ASN A 36 -5.26 -36.49 39.14
C ASN A 36 -5.59 -35.70 40.42
N ILE A 37 -6.62 -34.83 40.37
CA ILE A 37 -7.75 -34.73 41.35
C ILE A 37 -8.72 -33.60 40.96
N GLY A 38 -10.04 -33.88 41.05
CA GLY A 38 -10.99 -32.98 41.75
C GLY A 38 -11.78 -31.91 40.98
N LYS A 39 -13.11 -32.02 41.02
CA LYS A 39 -14.09 -30.99 40.61
C LYS A 39 -14.06 -29.74 41.51
N ALA A 40 -14.27 -28.55 40.94
CA ALA A 40 -14.85 -27.38 41.64
C ALA A 40 -15.55 -26.41 40.65
N GLN A 41 -16.67 -25.80 41.07
CA GLN A 41 -17.45 -24.81 40.30
C GLN A 41 -17.47 -23.42 40.97
N GLY A 42 -17.52 -22.33 40.18
CA GLY A 42 -17.79 -20.94 40.60
C GLY A 42 -16.73 -19.93 40.07
N THR A 43 -16.96 -19.04 39.07
CA THR A 43 -17.73 -17.75 39.05
C THR A 43 -17.11 -16.63 39.93
N TYR A 44 -16.97 -15.34 39.56
CA TYR A 44 -17.28 -14.45 38.40
C TYR A 44 -16.39 -13.15 38.53
N PRO A 45 -16.43 -12.06 37.69
CA PRO A 45 -17.20 -11.77 36.46
C PRO A 45 -16.35 -11.47 35.17
N PRO A 46 -16.00 -10.24 34.66
CA PRO A 46 -15.88 -10.04 33.20
C PRO A 46 -14.58 -9.41 32.64
N GLY A 47 -14.15 -9.79 31.43
CA GLY A 47 -12.98 -9.12 30.80
C GLY A 47 -12.50 -9.52 29.40
N VAL A 48 -13.10 -10.48 28.68
CA VAL A 48 -12.78 -10.73 27.26
C VAL A 48 -14.07 -10.91 26.47
N LEU A 49 -14.28 -10.06 25.48
CA LEU A 49 -15.41 -10.11 24.56
C LEU A 49 -15.14 -11.16 23.47
N VAL A 50 -15.56 -12.41 23.70
CA VAL A 50 -15.84 -13.35 22.61
C VAL A 50 -17.22 -12.98 22.07
N SER A 51 -17.24 -12.17 21.01
CA SER A 51 -18.50 -11.78 20.36
C SER A 51 -19.13 -12.99 19.67
N LYS A 52 -20.36 -13.31 20.08
CA LYS A 52 -21.33 -14.12 19.32
C LYS A 52 -21.25 -13.77 17.83
N VAL A 53 -20.74 -14.66 16.99
CA VAL A 53 -20.77 -14.48 15.53
C VAL A 53 -22.19 -14.78 15.05
N GLY A 54 -22.73 -13.88 14.23
CA GLY A 54 -24.10 -13.99 13.71
C GLY A 54 -24.24 -15.04 12.61
N ARG A 55 -25.47 -15.52 12.41
CA ARG A 55 -25.84 -16.43 11.32
C ARG A 55 -25.69 -15.74 9.96
N TYR A 56 -24.70 -16.17 9.18
CA TYR A 56 -24.60 -16.01 7.73
C TYR A 56 -23.91 -17.27 7.16
N PRO A 57 -24.20 -17.68 5.91
CA PRO A 57 -23.87 -19.03 5.45
C PRO A 57 -22.37 -19.22 5.23
N VAL A 58 -21.73 -19.91 6.18
CA VAL A 58 -20.44 -20.56 5.99
C VAL A 58 -20.72 -21.95 5.45
N PHE A 59 -20.03 -22.36 4.38
CA PHE A 59 -20.10 -23.75 3.91
C PHE A 59 -19.23 -24.61 4.82
N GLU A 60 -19.81 -25.05 5.93
CA GLU A 60 -19.07 -25.72 6.99
C GLU A 60 -18.87 -27.20 6.64
N LEU A 61 -17.68 -27.52 6.11
CA LEU A 61 -17.30 -28.88 5.74
C LEU A 61 -17.02 -29.71 7.01
N GLY A 62 -17.49 -30.96 7.04
CA GLY A 62 -17.04 -31.91 8.05
C GLY A 62 -15.69 -32.49 7.65
N VAL A 63 -14.73 -32.60 8.59
CA VAL A 63 -13.47 -33.32 8.35
C VAL A 63 -13.48 -34.61 9.16
N LYS A 64 -13.25 -35.75 8.50
CA LYS A 64 -13.15 -37.08 9.11
C LYS A 64 -11.81 -37.71 8.76
N VAL A 65 -11.13 -38.30 9.75
CA VAL A 65 -9.80 -38.88 9.55
C VAL A 65 -9.85 -40.39 9.72
N LEU A 66 -9.12 -41.08 8.84
CA LEU A 66 -8.95 -42.52 8.83
C LEU A 66 -7.46 -42.82 8.96
N SER A 67 -7.03 -43.24 10.16
CA SER A 67 -5.67 -43.72 10.40
C SER A 67 -5.60 -45.22 10.10
N ILE A 68 -4.62 -45.63 9.30
CA ILE A 68 -4.33 -47.05 9.12
C ILE A 68 -3.29 -47.46 10.14
N GLN A 69 -3.65 -48.37 11.05
CA GLN A 69 -2.72 -49.07 11.94
C GLN A 69 -3.07 -50.56 11.97
N ASP A 70 -2.02 -51.37 11.82
CA ASP A 70 -1.89 -52.82 11.97
C ASP A 70 -2.73 -53.74 11.06
N ILE A 71 -2.14 -54.16 9.94
CA ILE A 71 -2.59 -55.31 9.15
C ILE A 71 -1.79 -56.56 9.55
N SER A 72 -2.44 -57.49 10.25
CA SER A 72 -1.90 -58.84 10.46
C SER A 72 -2.07 -59.71 9.19
N PRO A 73 -1.15 -60.64 8.84
CA PRO A 73 -1.20 -61.42 7.60
C PRO A 73 -2.34 -62.45 7.46
N THR A 74 -3.38 -62.41 8.31
CA THR A 74 -4.36 -63.49 8.44
C THR A 74 -5.82 -63.02 8.32
N GLY A 75 -6.37 -63.18 7.12
CA GLY A 75 -7.80 -63.51 6.93
C GLY A 75 -8.74 -62.32 6.81
N ASP A 76 -9.03 -61.64 7.92
CA ASP A 76 -10.16 -60.72 8.03
C ASP A 76 -9.71 -59.35 8.56
N ALA A 77 -9.84 -58.30 7.75
CA ALA A 77 -9.36 -56.96 8.07
C ALA A 77 -10.52 -55.96 8.26
N TRP A 78 -10.64 -55.41 9.47
CA TRP A 78 -11.53 -54.28 9.76
C TRP A 78 -10.74 -52.98 9.69
N ILE A 79 -11.29 -51.96 9.02
CA ILE A 79 -10.71 -50.62 8.99
C ILE A 79 -10.99 -49.93 10.33
N SER A 80 -9.93 -49.58 11.07
CA SER A 80 -10.03 -48.82 12.32
C SER A 80 -10.27 -47.33 12.06
N PHE A 81 -11.54 -46.97 11.90
CA PHE A 81 -11.98 -45.58 11.98
C PHE A 81 -11.66 -44.98 13.36
N SER A 82 -11.16 -43.74 13.46
CA SER A 82 -11.18 -42.97 14.71
C SER A 82 -12.57 -42.36 14.97
N TYR A 83 -13.59 -43.18 14.79
CA TYR A 83 -15.02 -42.90 14.79
C TYR A 83 -15.70 -44.25 14.98
N GLN A 84 -16.56 -44.44 15.97
CA GLN A 84 -17.18 -45.75 16.21
C GLN A 84 -18.17 -46.07 15.08
N PRO A 85 -17.97 -47.14 14.28
CA PRO A 85 -18.75 -47.34 13.05
C PRO A 85 -20.25 -47.59 13.26
N GLU A 86 -20.67 -47.91 14.48
CA GLU A 86 -22.04 -48.33 14.82
C GLU A 86 -23.06 -47.17 14.90
N GLU A 87 -22.66 -45.90 14.97
CA GLU A 87 -23.57 -44.78 15.31
C GLU A 87 -24.05 -43.87 14.15
N GLY A 88 -23.50 -44.01 12.93
CA GLY A 88 -23.86 -43.16 11.78
C GLY A 88 -23.53 -41.64 11.91
N LEU A 89 -23.72 -40.87 10.82
CA LEU A 89 -23.80 -39.41 10.98
C LEU A 89 -24.99 -39.11 11.92
N SER A 90 -24.77 -38.30 12.96
CA SER A 90 -25.86 -37.91 13.87
C SER A 90 -27.03 -37.27 13.11
N GLU A 91 -28.28 -37.49 13.55
CA GLU A 91 -29.48 -36.94 12.90
C GLU A 91 -29.37 -35.42 12.65
N GLU A 92 -28.78 -34.65 13.57
CA GLU A 92 -28.53 -33.20 13.40
C GLU A 92 -27.66 -32.86 12.16
N TRP A 93 -26.65 -33.69 11.87
CA TRP A 93 -25.78 -33.53 10.69
C TRP A 93 -26.47 -33.97 9.40
N ILE A 94 -27.25 -35.06 9.45
CA ILE A 94 -28.06 -35.53 8.31
C ILE A 94 -29.10 -34.47 7.94
N GLN A 95 -29.82 -33.93 8.93
CA GLN A 95 -30.79 -32.86 8.74
C GLN A 95 -30.12 -31.59 8.18
N ALA A 96 -29.02 -31.14 8.76
CA ALA A 96 -28.31 -29.95 8.27
C ALA A 96 -27.75 -30.13 6.84
N ALA A 97 -27.42 -31.35 6.42
CA ALA A 97 -27.07 -31.66 5.03
C ALA A 97 -28.30 -31.64 4.10
N GLN A 98 -29.41 -32.25 4.50
CA GLN A 98 -30.66 -32.26 3.73
C GLN A 98 -31.26 -30.85 3.57
N GLU A 99 -31.10 -29.99 4.57
CA GLU A 99 -31.49 -28.57 4.54
C GLU A 99 -30.49 -27.68 3.76
N GLY A 100 -29.36 -28.24 3.30
CA GLY A 100 -28.35 -27.55 2.51
C GLY A 100 -27.43 -26.61 3.31
N GLU A 101 -27.46 -26.67 4.65
CA GLU A 101 -26.54 -25.94 5.53
C GLU A 101 -25.13 -26.55 5.52
N LYS A 102 -25.03 -27.88 5.36
CA LYS A 102 -23.78 -28.62 5.16
C LYS A 102 -23.62 -28.98 3.69
N LYS A 103 -22.43 -28.69 3.13
CA LYS A 103 -22.15 -28.91 1.70
C LYS A 103 -21.31 -30.13 1.36
N GLY A 104 -20.62 -30.72 2.33
CA GLY A 104 -19.78 -31.87 2.05
C GLY A 104 -18.95 -32.37 3.22
N LEU A 105 -18.30 -33.51 2.98
CA LEU A 105 -17.53 -34.26 3.96
C LEU A 105 -16.14 -34.60 3.37
N HIS A 106 -15.08 -34.18 4.07
CA HIS A 106 -13.69 -34.36 3.66
C HIS A 106 -13.01 -35.45 4.49
N PHE A 107 -12.58 -36.52 3.81
CA PHE A 107 -11.85 -37.64 4.37
C PHE A 107 -10.34 -37.47 4.16
N LEU A 108 -9.57 -37.67 5.23
CA LEU A 108 -8.11 -37.80 5.18
C LEU A 108 -7.74 -39.27 5.34
N VAL A 109 -7.09 -39.84 4.34
CA VAL A 109 -6.65 -41.25 4.28
C VAL A 109 -5.13 -41.28 4.12
N ARG A 110 -4.42 -41.82 5.11
CA ARG A 110 -2.98 -42.07 4.97
C ARG A 110 -2.73 -43.36 4.19
N ILE A 111 -1.75 -43.35 3.28
CA ILE A 111 -1.34 -44.50 2.49
C ILE A 111 0.09 -44.88 2.88
N GLY A 112 0.28 -46.08 3.43
CA GLY A 112 1.59 -46.71 3.66
C GLY A 112 1.88 -47.81 2.63
N GLU A 113 3.12 -48.32 2.62
CA GLU A 113 3.59 -49.33 1.65
C GLU A 113 2.68 -50.57 1.58
N GLU A 114 2.22 -51.06 2.75
CA GLU A 114 1.35 -52.24 2.86
C GLU A 114 0.01 -52.08 2.13
N ASN A 115 -0.51 -50.85 2.03
CA ASN A 115 -1.82 -50.57 1.45
C ASN A 115 -1.80 -50.53 -0.09
N LEU A 116 -0.65 -50.16 -0.68
CA LEU A 116 -0.49 -50.04 -2.14
C LEU A 116 -0.77 -51.37 -2.87
N GLN A 117 -0.47 -52.48 -2.21
CA GLN A 117 -0.57 -53.84 -2.74
C GLN A 117 -1.96 -54.49 -2.53
N ILE A 118 -2.84 -53.86 -1.74
CA ILE A 118 -4.20 -54.36 -1.49
C ILE A 118 -5.05 -54.11 -2.74
N LYS A 119 -5.49 -55.19 -3.39
CA LYS A 119 -6.20 -55.13 -4.69
C LYS A 119 -7.61 -54.58 -4.56
N ASP A 120 -8.32 -54.99 -3.52
CA ASP A 120 -9.68 -54.60 -3.14
C ASP A 120 -9.72 -53.30 -2.32
N PHE A 121 -8.61 -52.57 -2.18
CA PHE A 121 -8.59 -51.28 -1.49
C PHE A 121 -9.61 -50.25 -2.03
N PRO A 122 -9.79 -50.10 -3.37
CA PRO A 122 -10.80 -49.18 -3.90
C PRO A 122 -12.24 -49.56 -3.49
N GLU A 123 -12.53 -50.86 -3.43
CA GLU A 123 -13.81 -51.42 -3.00
C GLU A 123 -14.06 -51.07 -1.53
N ARG A 124 -13.11 -51.43 -0.65
CA ARG A 124 -13.17 -51.11 0.78
C ARG A 124 -13.23 -49.61 1.08
N LEU A 125 -12.59 -48.79 0.25
CA LEU A 125 -12.68 -47.33 0.36
C LEU A 125 -14.06 -46.84 -0.07
N ALA A 126 -14.68 -47.43 -1.09
CA ALA A 126 -16.03 -47.11 -1.52
C ALA A 126 -17.11 -47.57 -0.52
N ASP A 127 -16.88 -48.66 0.23
CA ASP A 127 -17.79 -49.15 1.28
C ASP A 127 -17.93 -48.19 2.47
N ILE A 128 -16.95 -47.31 2.69
CA ILE A 128 -17.03 -46.21 3.66
C ILE A 128 -18.16 -45.24 3.31
N PHE A 129 -18.46 -45.12 2.01
CA PHE A 129 -19.54 -44.32 1.45
C PHE A 129 -20.71 -45.27 1.12
N GLN A 130 -21.34 -45.79 2.18
CA GLN A 130 -22.62 -46.51 2.08
C GLN A 130 -23.63 -45.70 1.27
N ASP A 131 -24.53 -46.38 0.57
CA ASP A 131 -25.48 -45.74 -0.36
C ASP A 131 -26.32 -44.65 0.35
N ASP A 132 -26.72 -44.88 1.61
CA ASP A 132 -27.42 -43.91 2.47
C ASP A 132 -26.66 -42.57 2.66
N TYR A 133 -25.33 -42.54 2.54
CA TYR A 133 -24.55 -41.30 2.54
C TYR A 133 -24.50 -40.63 1.17
N LEU A 134 -24.49 -41.43 0.08
CA LEU A 134 -24.41 -40.92 -1.29
C LEU A 134 -25.75 -40.30 -1.75
N ASP A 135 -26.86 -40.74 -1.17
CA ASP A 135 -28.20 -40.14 -1.32
C ASP A 135 -28.34 -38.77 -0.62
N LEU A 136 -27.39 -38.40 0.26
CA LEU A 136 -27.30 -37.03 0.76
C LEU A 136 -26.68 -36.15 -0.34
N ASN A 137 -27.39 -35.08 -0.73
CA ASN A 137 -26.97 -34.13 -1.76
C ASN A 137 -25.79 -33.23 -1.29
N MET A 138 -24.65 -33.85 -1.05
CA MET A 138 -23.42 -33.27 -0.51
C MET A 138 -22.19 -33.73 -1.32
N ASP A 139 -21.16 -32.89 -1.39
CA ASP A 139 -19.88 -33.22 -2.01
C ASP A 139 -19.03 -34.10 -1.08
N PHE A 140 -18.39 -35.15 -1.61
CA PHE A 140 -17.43 -35.95 -0.85
C PHE A 140 -16.02 -35.67 -1.35
N TRP A 141 -15.08 -35.37 -0.45
CA TRP A 141 -13.66 -35.21 -0.79
C TRP A 141 -12.80 -36.25 -0.11
N VAL A 142 -11.81 -36.81 -0.82
CA VAL A 142 -10.92 -37.84 -0.28
C VAL A 142 -9.47 -37.50 -0.58
N SER A 143 -8.72 -37.13 0.45
CA SER A 143 -7.28 -36.90 0.40
C SER A 143 -6.52 -38.20 0.63
N LEU A 144 -5.90 -38.74 -0.42
CA LEU A 144 -4.99 -39.87 -0.34
C LEU A 144 -3.57 -39.35 -0.06
N ILE A 145 -3.17 -39.30 1.21
CA ILE A 145 -1.90 -38.72 1.68
C ILE A 145 -0.88 -39.85 1.85
N PRO A 146 0.17 -39.96 1.01
CA PRO A 146 1.17 -41.00 1.17
C PRO A 146 2.12 -40.70 2.34
N ASP A 147 2.52 -41.75 3.04
CA ASP A 147 3.56 -41.72 4.08
C ASP A 147 4.98 -41.72 3.48
N GLN A 148 5.97 -41.47 4.33
CA GLN A 148 7.40 -41.46 3.97
C GLN A 148 7.85 -42.85 3.47
N GLY A 149 8.48 -42.91 2.29
CA GLY A 149 9.06 -44.13 1.72
C GLY A 149 8.43 -44.56 0.38
N ILE A 150 7.17 -44.21 0.14
CA ILE A 150 6.45 -44.58 -1.08
C ILE A 150 7.05 -43.94 -2.33
N SER A 151 7.27 -44.74 -3.37
CA SER A 151 7.71 -44.26 -4.69
C SER A 151 6.63 -43.39 -5.36
N PRO A 152 6.97 -42.26 -6.02
CA PRO A 152 6.01 -41.46 -6.78
C PRO A 152 5.23 -42.29 -7.81
N ILE A 153 5.88 -43.25 -8.46
CA ILE A 153 5.27 -44.12 -9.48
C ILE A 153 4.20 -45.04 -8.85
N GLU A 154 4.49 -45.64 -7.69
CA GLU A 154 3.57 -46.56 -7.01
C GLU A 154 2.36 -45.81 -6.44
N TYR A 155 2.58 -44.58 -5.93
CA TYR A 155 1.51 -43.70 -5.49
C TYR A 155 0.59 -43.28 -6.65
N ASP A 156 1.15 -42.88 -7.80
CA ASP A 156 0.36 -42.46 -8.96
C ASP A 156 -0.45 -43.63 -9.55
N GLU A 157 0.13 -44.82 -9.67
CA GLU A 157 -0.58 -46.03 -10.12
C GLU A 157 -1.70 -46.44 -9.13
N PHE A 158 -1.47 -46.28 -7.82
CA PHE A 158 -2.51 -46.47 -6.81
C PHE A 158 -3.64 -45.44 -6.89
N TYR A 159 -3.31 -44.15 -7.01
CA TYR A 159 -4.28 -43.06 -7.14
C TYR A 159 -5.19 -43.26 -8.36
N HIS A 160 -4.61 -43.60 -9.51
CA HIS A 160 -5.38 -43.88 -10.72
C HIS A 160 -6.28 -45.12 -10.58
N ARG A 161 -5.80 -46.19 -9.91
CA ARG A 161 -6.62 -47.38 -9.61
C ARG A 161 -7.87 -47.03 -8.79
N VAL A 162 -7.75 -46.16 -7.79
CA VAL A 162 -8.90 -45.69 -6.99
C VAL A 162 -9.82 -44.80 -7.83
N LYS A 163 -9.27 -43.88 -8.64
CA LYS A 163 -10.06 -42.99 -9.50
C LYS A 163 -10.85 -43.73 -10.57
N GLU A 164 -10.25 -44.71 -11.23
CA GLU A 164 -10.93 -45.53 -12.24
C GLU A 164 -12.06 -46.35 -11.61
N TYR A 165 -11.88 -46.85 -10.40
CA TYR A 165 -12.91 -47.59 -9.67
C TYR A 165 -14.13 -46.73 -9.33
N PHE A 166 -13.95 -45.51 -8.78
CA PHE A 166 -15.07 -44.61 -8.49
C PHE A 166 -15.87 -44.22 -9.74
N VAL A 167 -15.20 -44.02 -10.89
CA VAL A 167 -15.88 -43.78 -12.17
C VAL A 167 -16.64 -45.01 -12.65
N GLN A 168 -16.07 -46.22 -12.52
CA GLN A 168 -16.74 -47.47 -12.91
C GLN A 168 -17.94 -47.84 -12.02
N THR A 169 -17.99 -47.32 -10.80
CA THR A 169 -19.06 -47.59 -9.81
C THR A 169 -20.04 -46.43 -9.66
N GLU A 170 -20.05 -45.48 -10.61
CA GLU A 170 -20.93 -44.30 -10.63
C GLU A 170 -20.82 -43.38 -9.39
N LYS A 171 -19.77 -43.53 -8.56
CA LYS A 171 -19.48 -42.69 -7.38
C LYS A 171 -18.78 -41.38 -7.76
N GLU A 172 -19.24 -40.72 -8.82
CA GLU A 172 -18.64 -39.49 -9.38
C GLU A 172 -18.78 -38.26 -8.46
N ASN A 173 -19.67 -38.31 -7.47
CA ASN A 173 -19.78 -37.32 -6.38
C ASN A 173 -18.61 -37.37 -5.39
N ILE A 174 -17.72 -38.37 -5.48
CA ILE A 174 -16.49 -38.47 -4.66
C ILE A 174 -15.29 -37.86 -5.40
N SER A 175 -14.95 -36.64 -5.01
CA SER A 175 -13.75 -35.92 -5.47
C SER A 175 -12.47 -36.43 -4.78
N LEU A 176 -11.68 -37.21 -5.50
CA LEU A 176 -10.31 -37.54 -5.09
C LEU A 176 -9.38 -36.33 -5.16
N ILE A 177 -8.47 -36.21 -4.17
CA ILE A 177 -7.45 -35.17 -4.08
C ILE A 177 -6.08 -35.84 -4.15
N TRP A 178 -5.29 -35.48 -5.15
CA TRP A 178 -3.96 -36.05 -5.43
C TRP A 178 -2.85 -35.25 -4.75
N TYR A 179 -1.94 -35.93 -4.04
CA TYR A 179 -0.81 -35.34 -3.32
C TYR A 179 0.51 -35.71 -4.02
N PRO A 180 1.06 -34.86 -4.91
CA PRO A 180 2.23 -35.19 -5.72
C PRO A 180 3.46 -35.47 -4.85
N GLN A 181 4.14 -36.57 -5.15
CA GLN A 181 5.42 -36.96 -4.55
C GLN A 181 6.59 -36.64 -5.47
N GLY A 182 7.79 -36.45 -4.89
CA GLY A 182 9.01 -36.19 -5.66
C GLY A 182 9.00 -34.87 -6.44
N ASP A 183 9.71 -34.87 -7.57
CA ASP A 183 9.67 -33.80 -8.57
C ASP A 183 8.66 -34.18 -9.68
N PHE A 184 7.95 -33.18 -10.21
CA PHE A 184 6.87 -33.41 -11.19
C PHE A 184 7.35 -34.09 -12.48
N SER A 185 8.64 -33.96 -12.80
CA SER A 185 9.30 -34.62 -13.93
C SER A 185 9.30 -36.15 -13.86
N GLU A 186 9.07 -36.75 -12.69
CA GLU A 186 8.98 -38.20 -12.50
C GLU A 186 7.54 -38.74 -12.64
N SER A 187 6.53 -37.86 -12.56
CA SER A 187 5.13 -38.19 -12.85
C SER A 187 4.87 -38.30 -14.36
N ARG A 188 3.94 -39.15 -14.80
CA ARG A 188 3.71 -39.49 -16.23
C ARG A 188 3.05 -38.36 -17.06
N GLY A 189 3.76 -37.25 -17.27
CA GLY A 189 3.55 -36.31 -18.37
C GLY A 189 2.33 -35.37 -18.28
N GLU A 190 2.36 -34.32 -19.10
CA GLU A 190 1.40 -33.21 -19.11
C GLU A 190 -0.08 -33.67 -19.25
N GLN A 191 -0.33 -34.80 -19.91
CA GLN A 191 -1.67 -35.37 -20.12
C GLN A 191 -2.37 -35.87 -18.83
N VAL A 192 -1.62 -36.11 -17.75
CA VAL A 192 -2.19 -36.50 -16.44
C VAL A 192 -2.67 -35.27 -15.68
N VAL A 193 -1.94 -34.16 -15.78
CA VAL A 193 -2.19 -32.88 -15.10
C VAL A 193 -3.57 -32.30 -15.45
N ASP A 194 -3.97 -32.39 -16.73
CA ASP A 194 -5.27 -31.89 -17.21
C ASP A 194 -6.47 -32.54 -16.49
N LYS A 195 -6.35 -33.82 -16.09
CA LYS A 195 -7.42 -34.63 -15.48
C LYS A 195 -7.50 -34.52 -13.95
N ILE A 196 -6.74 -33.60 -13.35
CA ILE A 196 -6.71 -33.39 -11.89
C ILE A 196 -7.38 -32.07 -11.56
N ASP A 197 -8.49 -32.12 -10.82
CA ASP A 197 -9.27 -30.93 -10.47
C ASP A 197 -8.97 -30.36 -9.08
N ARG A 198 -8.43 -31.21 -8.20
CA ARG A 198 -8.01 -30.86 -6.83
C ARG A 198 -6.61 -31.40 -6.54
N VAL A 199 -5.73 -30.55 -6.02
CA VAL A 199 -4.33 -30.91 -5.71
C VAL A 199 -4.06 -30.68 -4.23
N GLY A 200 -3.64 -31.74 -3.55
CA GLY A 200 -3.22 -31.73 -2.16
C GLY A 200 -1.73 -31.41 -2.02
N ILE A 201 -1.33 -30.61 -1.02
CA ILE A 201 0.08 -30.27 -0.79
C ILE A 201 0.40 -30.36 0.70
N ASN A 202 1.44 -31.13 1.04
CA ASN A 202 1.98 -31.16 2.40
C ASN A 202 2.98 -30.01 2.59
N ILE A 203 2.85 -29.24 3.68
CA ILE A 203 3.76 -28.14 4.06
C ILE A 203 4.14 -28.31 5.53
N SER A 204 5.44 -28.38 5.80
CA SER A 204 6.02 -28.68 7.12
C SER A 204 7.15 -27.72 7.49
N GLN A 205 7.93 -27.30 6.50
CA GLN A 205 9.11 -26.44 6.63
C GLN A 205 9.08 -25.33 5.58
N LYS A 206 9.82 -24.24 5.81
CA LYS A 206 9.82 -23.08 4.91
C LYS A 206 10.16 -23.42 3.45
N GLY A 207 11.04 -24.41 3.23
CA GLY A 207 11.39 -24.89 1.90
C GLY A 207 10.19 -25.38 1.07
N ASP A 208 9.14 -25.88 1.71
CA ASP A 208 7.96 -26.45 1.05
C ASP A 208 7.09 -25.38 0.37
N LEU A 209 7.27 -24.08 0.70
CA LEU A 209 6.66 -22.97 -0.06
C LEU A 209 7.09 -22.99 -1.54
N ASN A 210 8.33 -23.40 -1.84
CA ASN A 210 8.82 -23.56 -3.21
C ASN A 210 8.16 -24.75 -3.95
N LYS A 211 7.58 -25.72 -3.21
CA LYS A 211 6.74 -26.78 -3.79
C LYS A 211 5.36 -26.23 -4.13
N LEU A 212 4.76 -25.47 -3.21
CA LEU A 212 3.48 -24.77 -3.45
C LEU A 212 3.57 -23.82 -4.66
N ASP A 213 4.64 -23.02 -4.78
CA ASP A 213 4.88 -22.14 -5.93
C ASP A 213 4.91 -22.90 -7.26
N ARG A 214 5.75 -23.95 -7.35
CA ARG A 214 5.90 -24.75 -8.58
C ARG A 214 4.57 -25.37 -8.98
N ILE A 215 3.85 -25.97 -8.04
CA ILE A 215 2.54 -26.57 -8.28
C ILE A 215 1.54 -25.50 -8.75
N TYR A 216 1.47 -24.36 -8.05
CA TYR A 216 0.57 -23.26 -8.40
C TYR A 216 0.78 -22.77 -9.85
N GLN A 217 2.04 -22.64 -10.28
CA GLN A 217 2.39 -22.24 -11.65
C GLN A 217 2.05 -23.33 -12.68
N ILE A 218 2.35 -24.61 -12.40
CA ILE A 218 2.03 -25.75 -13.29
C ILE A 218 0.51 -25.81 -13.56
N PHE A 219 -0.32 -25.66 -12.53
CA PHE A 219 -1.78 -25.65 -12.67
C PHE A 219 -2.35 -24.27 -13.05
N ALA A 220 -1.50 -23.30 -13.41
CA ALA A 220 -1.83 -21.93 -13.76
C ALA A 220 -2.76 -21.19 -12.76
N GLY A 221 -2.74 -21.60 -11.48
CA GLY A 221 -3.66 -21.14 -10.44
C GLY A 221 -5.15 -21.41 -10.71
N LYS A 222 -5.48 -22.41 -11.56
CA LYS A 222 -6.88 -22.70 -11.98
C LYS A 222 -7.52 -23.90 -11.29
N LYS A 223 -6.74 -24.76 -10.63
CA LYS A 223 -7.23 -25.94 -9.91
C LYS A 223 -7.30 -25.65 -8.42
N ASP A 224 -8.23 -26.30 -7.72
CA ASP A 224 -8.40 -26.12 -6.28
C ASP A 224 -7.22 -26.73 -5.53
N ILE A 225 -6.55 -25.93 -4.71
CA ILE A 225 -5.40 -26.36 -3.92
C ILE A 225 -5.80 -26.53 -2.46
N ILE A 226 -5.42 -27.67 -1.89
CA ILE A 226 -5.76 -28.09 -0.54
C ILE A 226 -4.46 -28.34 0.20
N ILE A 227 -4.23 -27.66 1.33
CA ILE A 227 -2.96 -27.73 2.05
C ILE A 227 -3.11 -28.48 3.37
N ASN A 228 -2.27 -29.49 3.55
CA ASN A 228 -2.01 -30.17 4.81
C ASN A 228 -0.77 -29.55 5.46
N GLU A 229 -0.96 -28.66 6.43
CA GLU A 229 0.13 -28.02 7.17
C GLU A 229 0.50 -28.82 8.42
N ASN A 230 1.80 -28.94 8.70
CA ASN A 230 2.35 -29.61 9.88
C ASN A 230 3.45 -28.73 10.51
N ILE A 231 3.31 -27.41 10.40
CA ILE A 231 4.32 -26.43 10.77
C ILE A 231 4.48 -26.38 12.28
N ILE A 232 3.39 -26.33 13.05
CA ILE A 232 3.45 -26.32 14.52
C ILE A 232 4.21 -27.54 15.04
N ASP A 233 3.89 -28.72 14.50
CA ASP A 233 4.48 -29.99 14.93
C ASP A 233 5.96 -30.09 14.55
N THR A 234 6.33 -29.65 13.34
CA THR A 234 7.72 -29.59 12.86
C THR A 234 8.58 -28.63 13.69
N TYR A 235 8.00 -27.52 14.16
CA TYR A 235 8.67 -26.50 14.96
C TYR A 235 8.32 -26.57 16.46
N ALA A 236 7.86 -27.71 16.98
CA ALA A 236 7.45 -27.86 18.38
C ALA A 236 8.52 -27.43 19.41
N TYR A 237 9.81 -27.55 19.05
CA TYR A 237 10.95 -27.15 19.88
C TYR A 237 11.46 -25.71 19.63
N ASP A 238 10.96 -25.00 18.62
CA ASP A 238 11.22 -23.58 18.35
C ASP A 238 9.93 -22.88 17.89
N LEU A 239 9.01 -22.71 18.84
CA LEU A 239 7.71 -22.09 18.63
C LEU A 239 7.81 -20.68 18.02
N ILE A 240 8.90 -19.94 18.24
CA ILE A 240 9.09 -18.60 17.68
C ILE A 240 9.28 -18.68 16.16
N ARG A 241 10.09 -19.64 15.68
CA ARG A 241 10.22 -19.88 14.23
C ARG A 241 8.94 -20.47 13.63
N GLY A 242 8.29 -21.39 14.33
CA GLY A 242 7.01 -21.96 13.90
C GLY A 242 5.95 -20.89 13.68
N MET A 243 5.75 -20.01 14.66
CA MET A 243 4.80 -18.88 14.57
C MET A 243 5.15 -17.89 13.46
N ALA A 244 6.43 -17.54 13.28
CA ALA A 244 6.84 -16.64 12.20
C ALA A 244 6.61 -17.26 10.81
N PHE A 245 6.84 -18.56 10.66
CA PHE A 245 6.57 -19.27 9.40
C PHE A 245 5.05 -19.42 9.16
N LEU A 246 4.24 -19.71 10.18
CA LEU A 246 2.77 -19.71 10.06
C LEU A 246 2.23 -18.36 9.59
N GLU A 247 2.68 -17.25 10.18
CA GLU A 247 2.30 -15.92 9.72
C GLU A 247 2.67 -15.71 8.24
N GLU A 248 3.93 -15.94 7.87
CA GLU A 248 4.39 -15.82 6.47
C GLU A 248 3.61 -16.71 5.50
N PHE A 249 3.29 -17.95 5.90
CA PHE A 249 2.51 -18.92 5.14
C PHE A 249 1.05 -18.47 4.94
N TYR A 250 0.34 -18.04 5.99
CA TYR A 250 -1.05 -17.59 5.85
C TYR A 250 -1.17 -16.28 5.04
N TYR A 251 -0.21 -15.37 5.15
CA TYR A 251 -0.14 -14.23 4.23
C TYR A 251 0.14 -14.69 2.79
N ALA A 252 1.08 -15.62 2.56
CA ALA A 252 1.32 -16.14 1.20
C ALA A 252 0.06 -16.81 0.61
N VAL A 253 -0.68 -17.60 1.37
CA VAL A 253 -1.96 -18.21 0.96
C VAL A 253 -3.02 -17.16 0.67
N ALA A 254 -3.20 -16.17 1.56
CA ALA A 254 -4.22 -15.13 1.38
C ALA A 254 -3.95 -14.20 0.17
N ILE A 255 -2.68 -13.97 -0.18
CA ILE A 255 -2.26 -12.98 -1.17
C ILE A 255 -1.90 -13.61 -2.52
N LYS A 256 -1.05 -14.63 -2.50
CA LYS A 256 -0.34 -15.14 -3.68
C LYS A 256 -1.04 -16.35 -4.32
N TYR A 257 -1.82 -17.09 -3.54
CA TYR A 257 -2.42 -18.35 -3.95
C TYR A 257 -3.96 -18.36 -3.80
N PRO A 258 -4.72 -17.49 -4.50
CA PRO A 258 -6.17 -17.38 -4.35
C PRO A 258 -6.96 -18.67 -4.63
N ALA A 259 -6.39 -19.63 -5.38
CA ALA A 259 -6.98 -20.95 -5.61
C ALA A 259 -6.81 -21.96 -4.46
N VAL A 260 -6.16 -21.58 -3.34
CA VAL A 260 -6.16 -22.39 -2.12
C VAL A 260 -7.54 -22.29 -1.48
N SER A 261 -8.28 -23.40 -1.49
CA SER A 261 -9.65 -23.49 -1.00
C SER A 261 -9.75 -24.00 0.44
N ALA A 262 -8.80 -24.84 0.88
CA ALA A 262 -8.74 -25.35 2.26
C ALA A 262 -7.30 -25.45 2.77
N VAL A 263 -7.13 -25.25 4.09
CA VAL A 263 -5.87 -25.47 4.81
C VAL A 263 -6.21 -26.14 6.13
N PHE A 264 -5.57 -27.27 6.43
CA PHE A 264 -5.83 -28.07 7.62
C PHE A 264 -4.53 -28.61 8.25
N GLN A 265 -4.58 -28.92 9.55
CA GLN A 265 -3.44 -29.48 10.30
C GLN A 265 -3.71 -30.93 10.69
N SER A 266 -2.73 -31.83 10.58
CA SER A 266 -2.94 -33.28 10.81
C SER A 266 -3.00 -33.73 12.28
N SER A 267 -2.77 -32.83 13.25
CA SER A 267 -2.69 -33.15 14.69
C SER A 267 -3.85 -32.62 15.56
N ASP A 268 -4.55 -31.55 15.16
CA ASP A 268 -5.84 -31.13 15.76
C ASP A 268 -6.97 -31.27 14.73
N LEU A 269 -7.37 -32.52 14.54
CA LEU A 269 -8.26 -32.96 13.47
C LEU A 269 -9.72 -32.52 13.68
N SER A 270 -10.07 -32.08 14.88
CA SER A 270 -11.45 -31.72 15.26
C SER A 270 -11.90 -30.34 14.75
N GLN A 271 -10.96 -29.46 14.44
CA GLN A 271 -11.22 -28.07 14.01
C GLN A 271 -10.44 -27.67 12.75
N ALA A 272 -9.86 -28.67 12.08
CA ALA A 272 -8.74 -28.50 11.17
C ALA A 272 -9.01 -27.51 10.02
N ASP A 273 -10.21 -27.53 9.44
CA ASP A 273 -10.58 -26.61 8.34
C ASP A 273 -11.07 -25.24 8.87
N THR A 274 -11.99 -25.24 9.84
CA THR A 274 -12.70 -24.00 10.25
C THR A 274 -11.81 -22.95 10.91
N LYS A 275 -10.75 -23.35 11.64
CA LYS A 275 -9.84 -22.41 12.32
C LYS A 275 -8.97 -21.65 11.32
N TYR A 276 -8.45 -22.35 10.30
CA TYR A 276 -7.51 -21.79 9.35
C TYR A 276 -8.20 -21.12 8.15
N GLN A 277 -9.37 -21.59 7.71
CA GLN A 277 -10.22 -20.81 6.82
C GLN A 277 -10.59 -19.45 7.43
N LYS A 278 -11.06 -19.40 8.69
CA LYS A 278 -11.38 -18.14 9.38
C LYS A 278 -10.17 -17.21 9.51
N ALA A 279 -8.96 -17.76 9.70
CA ALA A 279 -7.74 -16.98 9.70
C ALA A 279 -7.44 -16.38 8.31
N ILE A 280 -7.50 -17.19 7.25
CA ILE A 280 -7.28 -16.77 5.85
C ILE A 280 -8.33 -15.75 5.42
N GLU A 281 -9.61 -15.96 5.74
CA GLU A 281 -10.69 -15.01 5.49
C GLU A 281 -10.46 -13.69 6.24
N SER A 282 -10.03 -13.75 7.51
CA SER A 282 -9.66 -12.56 8.27
C SER A 282 -8.49 -11.80 7.62
N PHE A 283 -7.48 -12.51 7.10
CA PHE A 283 -6.41 -11.89 6.32
C PHE A 283 -6.92 -11.30 5.00
N LYS A 284 -7.80 -12.00 4.25
CA LYS A 284 -8.42 -11.49 3.01
C LYS A 284 -9.33 -10.26 3.23
N GLN A 285 -9.90 -10.11 4.43
CA GLN A 285 -10.76 -8.97 4.81
C GLN A 285 -10.00 -7.75 5.33
N LYS A 286 -8.72 -7.90 5.71
CA LYS A 286 -7.89 -6.77 6.15
C LYS A 286 -7.59 -5.82 4.99
N ASN A 287 -7.60 -4.52 5.28
CA ASN A 287 -7.15 -3.47 4.37
C ASN A 287 -5.62 -3.35 4.40
N TRP A 288 -4.91 -4.33 3.82
CA TRP A 288 -3.46 -4.30 3.64
C TRP A 288 -3.05 -4.03 2.19
N VAL A 289 -1.80 -3.63 2.01
CA VAL A 289 -1.16 -3.37 0.73
C VAL A 289 0.19 -4.08 0.70
N SER A 290 0.34 -5.06 -0.19
CA SER A 290 1.62 -5.75 -0.38
C SER A 290 2.52 -4.95 -1.31
N THR A 291 3.74 -4.65 -0.87
CA THR A 291 4.82 -4.31 -1.82
C THR A 291 5.25 -5.58 -2.57
N LEU A 292 5.61 -5.47 -3.84
CA LEU A 292 5.97 -6.62 -4.68
C LEU A 292 7.26 -7.32 -4.20
N ALA A 293 7.41 -8.59 -4.59
CA ALA A 293 8.53 -9.44 -4.20
C ALA A 293 9.79 -9.05 -5.02
N LEU A 294 10.80 -8.50 -4.35
CA LEU A 294 11.84 -7.69 -5.00
C LEU A 294 12.95 -8.46 -5.71
N GLU A 295 13.12 -8.22 -7.02
CA GLU A 295 14.29 -8.67 -7.78
C GLU A 295 15.62 -8.12 -7.25
N LYS A 296 16.66 -8.96 -7.35
CA LYS A 296 18.01 -8.68 -6.86
C LYS A 296 18.76 -7.78 -7.84
N THR A 297 18.73 -6.48 -7.61
CA THR A 297 19.24 -5.46 -8.54
C THR A 297 20.20 -4.47 -7.85
N ASN A 298 21.16 -3.95 -8.64
CA ASN A 298 22.05 -2.84 -8.21
C ASN A 298 21.42 -1.45 -8.44
N GLU A 299 20.15 -1.40 -8.86
CA GLU A 299 19.40 -0.19 -9.19
C GLU A 299 18.01 -0.21 -8.54
N PRO A 300 17.40 0.95 -8.24
CA PRO A 300 16.06 0.98 -7.67
C PRO A 300 15.01 0.54 -8.70
N MET A 301 14.39 -0.62 -8.50
CA MET A 301 13.10 -0.90 -9.12
C MET A 301 12.04 0.05 -8.56
N PHE A 302 11.19 0.57 -9.45
CA PHE A 302 10.04 1.41 -9.14
C PHE A 302 8.76 0.60 -9.39
N ASP A 303 8.19 -0.01 -8.35
CA ASP A 303 6.87 -0.65 -8.47
C ASP A 303 5.81 0.36 -8.07
N VAL A 304 5.04 0.77 -9.08
CA VAL A 304 3.85 1.56 -8.86
C VAL A 304 2.78 0.64 -8.26
N LEU A 305 2.48 0.80 -6.96
CA LEU A 305 1.21 0.29 -6.44
C LEU A 305 0.14 1.01 -7.26
N ASN A 306 -0.66 0.23 -8.00
CA ASN A 306 -1.52 0.73 -9.07
C ASN A 306 -2.16 2.07 -8.69
N LEU A 307 -1.81 3.16 -9.39
CA LEU A 307 -2.24 4.53 -9.02
C LEU A 307 -3.76 4.73 -9.08
N GLU A 308 -4.49 3.77 -9.65
CA GLU A 308 -5.95 3.67 -9.59
C GLU A 308 -6.47 3.38 -8.16
N VAL A 309 -5.64 2.76 -7.30
CA VAL A 309 -5.98 2.41 -5.91
C VAL A 309 -5.73 3.60 -4.99
N VAL A 310 -6.83 4.19 -4.51
CA VAL A 310 -6.81 5.34 -3.60
C VAL A 310 -6.96 4.86 -2.15
N LEU A 311 -5.90 5.02 -1.36
CA LEU A 311 -5.87 4.64 0.04
C LEU A 311 -6.51 5.70 0.95
N THR A 312 -7.25 5.23 1.95
CA THR A 312 -7.89 6.04 3.01
C THR A 312 -7.89 5.26 4.33
N GLY A 313 -7.82 5.96 5.47
CA GLY A 313 -7.85 5.32 6.79
C GLY A 313 -6.52 4.64 7.20
N PRO A 314 -6.54 3.82 8.26
CA PRO A 314 -5.42 2.95 8.60
C PRO A 314 -5.25 1.84 7.55
N VAL A 315 -4.02 1.63 7.09
CA VAL A 315 -3.63 0.61 6.12
C VAL A 315 -2.41 -0.14 6.65
N GLU A 316 -2.42 -1.47 6.55
CA GLU A 316 -1.26 -2.32 6.86
C GLU A 316 -0.40 -2.49 5.60
N PHE A 317 0.85 -2.04 5.59
CA PHE A 317 1.77 -2.31 4.49
C PHE A 317 2.61 -3.54 4.82
N LEU A 318 2.75 -4.44 3.84
CA LEU A 318 3.37 -5.75 3.99
C LEU A 318 4.55 -5.92 3.02
N PHE A 319 5.65 -6.47 3.50
CA PHE A 319 6.79 -6.87 2.66
C PHE A 319 7.13 -8.34 2.88
N LEU A 320 6.74 -9.16 1.92
CA LEU A 320 7.17 -10.55 1.81
C LEU A 320 8.49 -10.60 1.04
N PRO A 321 9.63 -10.96 1.67
CA PRO A 321 10.88 -11.16 0.95
C PRO A 321 10.80 -12.41 0.06
N ARG A 322 11.56 -12.41 -1.05
CA ARG A 322 11.78 -13.62 -1.85
C ARG A 322 12.77 -14.56 -1.12
N ASP A 323 12.71 -15.85 -1.43
CA ASP A 323 13.55 -16.90 -0.82
C ASP A 323 15.06 -16.73 -1.07
N ASP A 324 15.46 -15.94 -2.06
CA ASP A 324 16.86 -15.56 -2.33
C ASP A 324 17.40 -14.43 -1.44
N ILE A 325 16.53 -13.80 -0.64
CA ILE A 325 16.86 -12.74 0.33
C ILE A 325 16.92 -13.35 1.74
N GLN A 326 18.06 -13.95 2.07
CA GLN A 326 18.31 -14.57 3.36
C GLN A 326 18.99 -13.61 4.35
N ASP A 327 19.06 -14.01 5.63
CA ASP A 327 19.72 -13.28 6.72
C ASP A 327 19.27 -11.82 6.96
N ILE A 328 18.01 -11.50 6.62
CA ILE A 328 17.39 -10.23 6.96
C ILE A 328 17.36 -10.07 8.49
N ALA A 329 17.92 -8.96 8.99
CA ALA A 329 17.82 -8.55 10.38
C ALA A 329 16.58 -7.67 10.62
N TYR A 330 16.35 -6.70 9.74
CA TYR A 330 15.19 -5.81 9.78
C TYR A 330 14.97 -5.10 8.44
N VAL A 331 13.80 -4.49 8.32
CA VAL A 331 13.37 -3.66 7.20
C VAL A 331 13.05 -2.25 7.70
N GLU A 332 13.58 -1.22 7.03
CA GLU A 332 13.20 0.17 7.21
C GLU A 332 12.23 0.63 6.12
N TYR A 333 11.10 1.17 6.54
CA TYR A 333 10.14 1.85 5.69
C TYR A 333 10.28 3.35 5.85
N LYS A 334 10.54 4.07 4.76
CA LYS A 334 10.72 5.54 4.74
C LYS A 334 9.58 6.17 3.94
N PHE A 335 8.73 6.92 4.61
CA PHE A 335 7.57 7.59 4.00
C PHE A 335 7.95 8.96 3.50
N ASN A 336 7.81 9.16 2.18
CA ASN A 336 8.22 10.36 1.48
C ASN A 336 9.66 10.74 1.83
N THR A 337 9.85 11.73 2.69
CA THR A 337 11.15 12.25 3.16
C THR A 337 11.29 12.26 4.68
N GLY A 338 10.33 11.66 5.40
CA GLY A 338 10.18 11.79 6.85
C GLY A 338 10.26 10.48 7.62
N THR A 339 9.11 9.91 7.97
CA THR A 339 8.99 8.84 8.98
C THR A 339 9.73 7.58 8.56
N ILE A 340 10.62 7.11 9.44
CA ILE A 340 11.25 5.79 9.36
C ILE A 340 10.56 4.87 10.36
N ILE A 341 10.03 3.74 9.89
CA ILE A 341 9.49 2.66 10.73
C ILE A 341 10.33 1.40 10.49
N GLN A 342 10.72 0.71 11.56
CA GLN A 342 11.46 -0.55 11.49
C GLN A 342 10.55 -1.74 11.78
N ALA A 343 10.63 -2.77 10.93
CA ALA A 343 10.01 -4.07 11.15
C ALA A 343 11.09 -5.15 11.27
N ILE A 344 10.94 -6.07 12.23
CA ILE A 344 12.00 -7.04 12.63
C ILE A 344 11.59 -8.51 12.51
N ARG A 345 10.41 -8.80 11.95
CA ARG A 345 9.88 -10.16 11.74
C ARG A 345 9.22 -10.23 10.38
N SER A 346 9.57 -11.22 9.55
CA SER A 346 8.81 -11.58 8.34
C SER A 346 7.36 -11.87 8.73
N PRO A 347 6.33 -11.40 7.98
CA PRO A 347 6.34 -10.69 6.69
C PRO A 347 6.43 -9.14 6.78
N PHE A 348 7.16 -8.64 7.78
CA PHE A 348 7.50 -7.23 8.02
C PHE A 348 6.32 -6.24 7.97
N PRO A 349 5.15 -6.53 8.58
CA PRO A 349 3.99 -5.64 8.52
C PRO A 349 4.23 -4.32 9.28
N ILE A 350 3.69 -3.23 8.74
CA ILE A 350 3.62 -1.92 9.42
C ILE A 350 2.25 -1.27 9.24
N MET A 351 1.70 -0.70 10.31
CA MET A 351 0.45 0.07 10.25
C MET A 351 0.73 1.54 9.95
N ILE A 352 0.00 2.10 8.98
CA ILE A 352 0.07 3.51 8.61
C ILE A 352 -1.31 4.14 8.70
N ASP A 353 -1.42 5.25 9.43
CA ASP A 353 -2.58 6.13 9.35
C ASP A 353 -2.46 7.05 8.13
N THR A 354 -3.07 6.68 7.00
CA THR A 354 -2.99 7.49 5.76
C THR A 354 -3.67 8.85 5.90
N ASN A 355 -4.50 9.06 6.94
CA ASN A 355 -5.07 10.38 7.24
C ASN A 355 -4.00 11.40 7.69
N GLN A 356 -2.81 10.95 8.09
CA GLN A 356 -1.69 11.84 8.44
C GLN A 356 -0.84 12.21 7.21
N LEU A 357 -0.99 11.50 6.09
CA LEU A 357 -0.33 11.80 4.83
C LEU A 357 -1.00 12.97 4.09
N HIS A 358 -0.39 13.44 3.01
CA HIS A 358 -0.98 14.47 2.16
C HIS A 358 -1.79 13.83 1.02
N ASN A 359 -2.70 14.60 0.43
CA ASN A 359 -3.46 14.15 -0.73
C ASN A 359 -2.56 13.99 -1.97
N GLY A 360 -2.87 12.99 -2.79
CA GLY A 360 -2.14 12.69 -4.02
C GLY A 360 -1.09 11.59 -3.83
N ILE A 361 -0.09 11.61 -4.69
CA ILE A 361 0.93 10.55 -4.78
C ILE A 361 1.93 10.69 -3.62
N ASN A 362 1.97 9.66 -2.78
CA ASN A 362 2.97 9.46 -1.74
C ASN A 362 3.95 8.36 -2.19
N SER A 363 5.12 8.29 -1.58
CA SER A 363 6.11 7.23 -1.82
C SER A 363 6.51 6.51 -0.53
N LEU A 364 6.71 5.20 -0.65
CA LEU A 364 7.24 4.32 0.39
C LEU A 364 8.57 3.75 -0.10
N THR A 365 9.66 4.02 0.62
CA THR A 365 10.95 3.37 0.35
C THR A 365 11.20 2.26 1.36
N THR A 366 11.28 1.02 0.89
CA THR A 366 11.62 -0.17 1.69
C THR A 366 13.12 -0.41 1.59
N VAL A 367 13.83 -0.50 2.71
CA VAL A 367 15.29 -0.75 2.79
C VAL A 367 15.54 -1.96 3.66
N ILE A 368 16.21 -2.98 3.12
CA ILE A 368 16.41 -4.27 3.77
C ILE A 368 17.84 -4.35 4.31
N TYR A 369 17.99 -4.64 5.60
CA TYR A 369 19.27 -4.79 6.27
C TYR A 369 19.52 -6.24 6.65
N ASN A 370 20.74 -6.72 6.43
CA ASN A 370 21.18 -8.04 6.89
C ASN A 370 21.74 -7.99 8.33
N LYS A 371 22.13 -9.16 8.86
CA LYS A 371 22.73 -9.30 10.21
C LYS A 371 24.01 -8.49 10.43
N GLU A 372 24.79 -8.17 9.39
CA GLU A 372 25.95 -7.28 9.46
C GLU A 372 25.59 -5.79 9.29
N LEU A 373 24.30 -5.44 9.35
CA LEU A 373 23.77 -4.08 9.17
C LEU A 373 24.06 -3.46 7.78
N LYS A 374 24.30 -4.30 6.76
CA LYS A 374 24.48 -3.87 5.37
C LYS A 374 23.13 -3.86 4.66
N ILE A 375 22.94 -2.86 3.80
CA ILE A 375 21.78 -2.80 2.90
C ILE A 375 21.94 -3.91 1.85
N ILE A 376 20.99 -4.85 1.81
CA ILE A 376 20.95 -5.96 0.84
C ILE A 376 19.80 -5.83 -0.17
N GLY A 377 18.92 -4.84 0.01
CA GLY A 377 17.88 -4.50 -0.94
C GLY A 377 17.30 -3.12 -0.65
N LYS A 378 16.88 -2.41 -1.70
CA LYS A 378 16.18 -1.13 -1.61
C LYS A 378 15.16 -1.03 -2.73
N HIS A 379 13.95 -0.62 -2.38
CA HIS A 379 12.86 -0.45 -3.31
C HIS A 379 12.07 0.83 -3.01
N ARG A 380 11.45 1.44 -4.02
CA ARG A 380 10.56 2.59 -3.81
C ARG A 380 9.26 2.39 -4.58
N SER A 381 8.16 2.35 -3.85
CA SER A 381 6.81 2.27 -4.40
C SER A 381 6.08 3.60 -4.29
N TYR A 382 5.17 3.88 -5.21
CA TYR A 382 4.26 5.03 -5.17
C TYR A 382 2.82 4.58 -4.99
N PHE A 383 2.02 5.35 -4.25
CA PHE A 383 0.60 5.08 -4.02
C PHE A 383 -0.20 6.38 -3.86
N GLN A 384 -1.51 6.37 -4.18
CA GLN A 384 -2.35 7.56 -4.04
C GLN A 384 -3.11 7.57 -2.70
N VAL A 385 -3.12 8.71 -2.03
CA VAL A 385 -3.86 8.93 -0.77
C VAL A 385 -4.95 9.98 -0.97
N LYS A 386 -6.11 9.77 -0.33
CA LYS A 386 -7.19 10.75 -0.25
C LYS A 386 -7.68 10.96 1.18
N ASN A 387 -7.30 12.09 1.74
CA ASN A 387 -7.79 12.63 3.00
C ASN A 387 -8.78 13.79 2.72
N ASN A 388 -9.99 13.67 3.27
CA ASN A 388 -11.03 14.70 3.13
C ASN A 388 -10.93 15.80 4.20
N ASN A 389 -10.13 15.60 5.26
CA ASN A 389 -9.95 16.53 6.38
C ASN A 389 -8.89 17.60 6.06
N LEU A 390 -9.09 18.33 4.96
CA LEU A 390 -8.30 19.51 4.63
C LEU A 390 -8.78 20.73 5.44
N PRO A 391 -7.89 21.64 5.87
CA PRO A 391 -8.31 22.89 6.48
C PRO A 391 -9.11 23.75 5.49
N TYR A 392 -9.92 24.67 6.04
CA TYR A 392 -10.60 25.68 5.23
C TYR A 392 -9.57 26.59 4.53
N ARG A 393 -9.80 26.88 3.24
CA ARG A 393 -8.99 27.86 2.50
C ARG A 393 -9.53 29.27 2.76
N ALA A 394 -8.67 30.20 3.13
CA ALA A 394 -9.02 31.61 3.30
C ALA A 394 -9.69 32.21 2.05
N GLN A 395 -10.68 33.09 2.27
CA GLN A 395 -11.39 33.76 1.18
C GLN A 395 -10.48 34.82 0.55
N ARG A 396 -10.30 34.74 -0.78
CA ARG A 396 -9.47 35.69 -1.53
C ARG A 396 -10.26 36.91 -2.02
N LEU A 397 -9.56 38.03 -2.13
CA LEU A 397 -10.03 39.25 -2.77
C LEU A 397 -9.92 39.09 -4.30
N THR A 398 -10.95 38.54 -4.92
CA THR A 398 -11.07 38.42 -6.39
C THR A 398 -12.22 39.27 -6.92
N ASN A 399 -12.06 39.86 -8.10
CA ASN A 399 -13.11 40.62 -8.76
C ASN A 399 -13.75 39.78 -9.87
N LEU A 400 -15.07 39.62 -9.84
CA LEU A 400 -15.80 38.97 -10.92
C LEU A 400 -16.14 40.00 -12.01
N TYR A 401 -15.32 40.03 -13.06
CA TYR A 401 -15.58 40.87 -14.24
C TYR A 401 -16.65 40.22 -15.14
N SER A 402 -17.59 41.02 -15.66
CA SER A 402 -18.55 40.55 -16.67
C SER A 402 -17.84 40.12 -17.96
N GLN A 403 -18.36 39.10 -18.65
CA GLN A 403 -17.72 38.51 -19.85
C GLN A 403 -17.56 39.51 -21.03
N GLU A 404 -18.32 40.61 -21.00
CA GLU A 404 -18.19 41.74 -21.94
C GLU A 404 -16.86 42.50 -21.77
N LYS A 405 -16.31 42.56 -20.54
CA LYS A 405 -15.04 43.24 -20.26
C LYS A 405 -13.88 42.40 -20.78
N LYS A 406 -13.07 43.02 -21.64
CA LYS A 406 -11.88 42.41 -22.27
C LYS A 406 -10.66 43.33 -22.10
N PRO A 407 -9.44 42.79 -22.16
CA PRO A 407 -8.22 43.60 -22.19
C PRO A 407 -8.18 44.50 -23.44
N ILE A 408 -7.60 45.69 -23.31
CA ILE A 408 -7.35 46.61 -24.45
C ILE A 408 -5.99 46.36 -25.11
N TYR A 409 -5.46 45.15 -24.98
CA TYR A 409 -4.18 44.74 -25.57
C TYR A 409 -4.39 44.28 -27.02
N ALA A 410 -3.51 44.72 -27.92
CA ALA A 410 -3.56 44.34 -29.33
C ALA A 410 -3.16 42.87 -29.54
N ARG A 411 -2.33 42.32 -28.65
CA ARG A 411 -1.98 40.89 -28.61
C ARG A 411 -2.78 40.15 -27.55
N ALA A 412 -3.01 38.86 -27.79
CA ALA A 412 -3.64 37.93 -26.85
C ALA A 412 -2.69 37.50 -25.70
N TYR A 413 -1.95 38.46 -25.13
CA TYR A 413 -1.00 38.26 -24.03
C TYR A 413 -1.40 39.08 -22.81
N ILE A 414 -1.53 38.41 -21.66
CA ILE A 414 -1.71 39.01 -20.35
C ILE A 414 -0.33 39.08 -19.66
N PRO A 415 0.19 40.28 -19.35
CA PRO A 415 1.46 40.45 -18.65
C PRO A 415 1.48 39.77 -17.30
N VAL A 416 2.49 38.93 -17.08
CA VAL A 416 2.78 38.29 -15.79
C VAL A 416 4.20 38.68 -15.39
N LEU A 417 4.35 39.39 -14.27
CA LEU A 417 5.64 39.86 -13.77
C LEU A 417 6.25 38.83 -12.83
N MET A 418 7.53 38.53 -13.03
CA MET A 418 8.31 37.58 -12.24
C MET A 418 9.36 38.32 -11.42
N TYR A 419 9.23 38.21 -10.11
CA TYR A 419 10.22 38.58 -9.09
C TYR A 419 10.66 37.29 -8.36
N HIS A 420 11.80 37.31 -7.66
CA HIS A 420 12.20 36.20 -6.78
C HIS A 420 12.46 36.76 -5.38
N ASP A 421 13.62 37.36 -5.15
CA ASP A 421 14.06 37.84 -3.84
C ASP A 421 13.97 39.37 -3.72
N LEU A 422 13.81 39.87 -2.49
CA LEU A 422 13.87 41.29 -2.17
C LEU A 422 14.91 41.56 -1.09
N ALA A 423 15.65 42.66 -1.25
CA ALA A 423 16.54 43.18 -0.20
C ALA A 423 16.26 44.67 0.04
N PRO A 424 16.63 45.25 1.21
CA PRO A 424 16.55 46.69 1.43
C PRO A 424 17.45 47.47 0.45
N GLN A 425 18.63 46.93 0.13
CA GLN A 425 19.58 47.43 -0.85
C GLN A 425 20.15 46.26 -1.64
N VAL A 426 20.42 46.48 -2.94
CA VAL A 426 21.03 45.48 -3.83
C VAL A 426 22.29 46.07 -4.45
N PRO A 427 23.49 45.67 -4.00
CA PRO A 427 24.75 45.91 -4.70
C PRO A 427 24.66 45.59 -6.20
N LYS A 428 25.33 46.38 -7.05
CA LYS A 428 25.30 46.22 -8.52
C LYS A 428 25.81 44.86 -9.01
N GLU A 429 26.61 44.19 -8.21
CA GLU A 429 27.28 42.92 -8.51
C GLU A 429 26.46 41.69 -8.10
N LEU A 430 25.32 41.88 -7.42
CA LEU A 430 24.44 40.78 -6.99
C LEU A 430 23.55 40.25 -8.11
N SER A 431 23.00 39.05 -7.86
CA SER A 431 22.06 38.34 -8.74
C SER A 431 21.01 39.27 -9.36
N SER A 432 20.75 39.06 -10.65
CA SER A 432 19.70 39.79 -11.38
C SER A 432 18.30 39.59 -10.80
N SER A 433 18.10 38.53 -10.00
CA SER A 433 16.80 38.10 -9.48
C SER A 433 16.42 38.73 -8.13
N THR A 434 17.33 39.45 -7.45
CA THR A 434 17.03 40.18 -6.20
C THR A 434 16.70 41.64 -6.51
N VAL A 435 15.48 42.10 -6.23
CA VAL A 435 15.05 43.49 -6.46
C VAL A 435 15.11 44.29 -5.17
N SER A 436 15.56 45.56 -5.21
CA SER A 436 15.55 46.38 -4.00
C SER A 436 14.12 46.76 -3.61
N THR A 437 13.82 46.77 -2.31
CA THR A 437 12.47 47.00 -1.77
C THR A 437 11.89 48.35 -2.24
N GLY A 438 12.75 49.39 -2.29
CA GLY A 438 12.38 50.71 -2.81
C GLY A 438 12.23 50.77 -4.34
N LEU A 439 12.80 49.83 -5.10
CA LEU A 439 12.53 49.70 -6.54
C LEU A 439 11.21 48.96 -6.79
N PHE A 440 10.94 47.88 -6.05
CA PHE A 440 9.67 47.17 -6.10
C PHE A 440 8.48 48.09 -5.76
N GLU A 441 8.59 48.94 -4.72
CA GLU A 441 7.55 49.95 -4.42
C GLU A 441 7.33 50.92 -5.60
N LYS A 442 8.39 51.34 -6.29
CA LYS A 442 8.29 52.21 -7.48
C LYS A 442 7.66 51.48 -8.68
N HIS A 443 7.87 50.18 -8.82
CA HIS A 443 7.17 49.36 -9.83
C HIS A 443 5.67 49.32 -9.56
N LEU A 444 5.25 49.03 -8.32
CA LEU A 444 3.84 49.01 -7.93
C LEU A 444 3.14 50.35 -8.20
N LYS A 445 3.76 51.46 -7.78
CA LYS A 445 3.26 52.82 -8.06
C LYS A 445 3.09 53.08 -9.56
N ALA A 446 4.14 52.85 -10.35
CA ALA A 446 4.10 53.13 -11.78
C ALA A 446 3.05 52.29 -12.54
N LEU A 447 2.81 51.04 -12.12
CA LEU A 447 1.72 50.22 -12.68
C LEU A 447 0.35 50.85 -12.39
N LEU A 448 0.07 51.20 -11.13
CA LEU A 448 -1.20 51.79 -10.72
C LEU A 448 -1.43 53.17 -11.36
N GLU A 449 -0.41 54.03 -11.37
CA GLU A 449 -0.43 55.38 -11.97
C GLU A 449 -0.65 55.34 -13.50
N GLN A 450 -0.15 54.30 -14.18
CA GLN A 450 -0.41 54.08 -15.61
C GLN A 450 -1.77 53.37 -15.88
N GLY A 451 -2.56 53.12 -14.84
CA GLY A 451 -3.88 52.50 -14.91
C GLY A 451 -3.87 51.01 -15.19
N TYR A 452 -2.79 50.30 -14.86
CA TYR A 452 -2.81 48.84 -14.84
C TYR A 452 -3.61 48.34 -13.63
N THR A 453 -4.40 47.30 -13.84
CA THR A 453 -5.20 46.63 -12.80
C THR A 453 -4.52 45.31 -12.45
N PRO A 454 -3.96 45.16 -11.25
CA PRO A 454 -3.46 43.88 -10.80
C PRO A 454 -4.59 42.85 -10.69
N VAL A 455 -4.35 41.64 -11.19
CA VAL A 455 -5.32 40.52 -11.18
C VAL A 455 -4.64 39.22 -10.75
N THR A 456 -5.46 38.24 -10.37
CA THR A 456 -5.11 36.91 -9.89
C THR A 456 -5.13 35.87 -11.01
N PHE A 457 -4.50 34.71 -10.77
CA PHE A 457 -4.65 33.56 -11.66
C PHE A 457 -6.07 32.97 -11.67
N TYR A 458 -6.90 33.23 -10.67
CA TYR A 458 -8.31 32.83 -10.69
C TYR A 458 -9.11 33.67 -11.69
N GLU A 459 -8.95 34.99 -11.68
CA GLU A 459 -9.54 35.87 -12.70
C GLU A 459 -9.04 35.50 -14.10
N LEU A 460 -7.76 35.11 -14.25
CA LEU A 460 -7.24 34.57 -15.51
C LEU A 460 -7.87 33.22 -15.90
N SER A 461 -8.03 32.28 -14.96
CA SER A 461 -8.74 31.02 -15.22
C SER A 461 -10.17 31.29 -15.69
N GLN A 462 -10.91 32.16 -15.00
CA GLN A 462 -12.29 32.51 -15.37
C GLN A 462 -12.38 33.15 -16.75
N TYR A 463 -11.42 34.00 -17.13
CA TYR A 463 -11.32 34.57 -18.47
C TYR A 463 -11.00 33.53 -19.54
N LEU A 464 -9.97 32.70 -19.34
CA LEU A 464 -9.58 31.64 -20.28
C LEU A 464 -10.67 30.56 -20.43
N ASN A 465 -11.48 30.33 -19.40
CA ASN A 465 -12.65 29.46 -19.41
C ASN A 465 -13.91 30.09 -20.02
N LYS A 466 -13.88 31.36 -20.44
CA LYS A 466 -15.07 32.12 -20.88
C LYS A 466 -16.18 32.18 -19.82
N LYS A 467 -15.82 32.10 -18.53
CA LYS A 467 -16.73 32.20 -17.38
C LYS A 467 -16.83 33.63 -16.84
N GLY A 468 -15.77 34.43 -16.99
CA GLY A 468 -15.72 35.85 -16.64
C GLY A 468 -14.96 36.67 -17.68
N GLY A 469 -14.94 37.99 -17.50
CA GLY A 469 -14.13 38.92 -18.28
C GLY A 469 -12.78 39.22 -17.63
N MET A 470 -12.16 40.32 -18.06
CA MET A 470 -10.87 40.82 -17.58
C MET A 470 -10.87 42.35 -17.71
N PRO A 471 -10.22 43.13 -16.80
CA PRO A 471 -10.16 44.59 -16.91
C PRO A 471 -9.36 45.03 -18.14
N ALA A 472 -9.32 46.33 -18.41
CA ALA A 472 -8.70 46.89 -19.61
C ALA A 472 -7.17 46.64 -19.67
N LYS A 473 -6.44 46.89 -18.58
CA LYS A 473 -4.97 46.73 -18.51
C LYS A 473 -4.57 45.73 -17.41
N PRO A 474 -4.89 44.44 -17.55
CA PRO A 474 -4.61 43.44 -16.52
C PRO A 474 -3.10 43.19 -16.39
N VAL A 475 -2.62 43.01 -15.17
CA VAL A 475 -1.24 42.55 -14.89
C VAL A 475 -1.27 41.56 -13.73
N ILE A 476 -0.53 40.46 -13.83
CA ILE A 476 -0.36 39.51 -12.70
C ILE A 476 1.03 39.75 -12.10
N ILE A 477 1.13 39.73 -10.77
CA ILE A 477 2.41 39.83 -10.06
C ILE A 477 2.71 38.49 -9.41
N THR A 478 3.92 37.97 -9.66
CA THR A 478 4.38 36.68 -9.15
C THR A 478 5.72 36.80 -8.44
N MET A 479 5.88 36.05 -7.35
CA MET A 479 7.13 35.84 -6.62
C MET A 479 7.45 34.35 -6.67
N ASP A 480 8.68 33.98 -6.99
CA ASP A 480 9.13 32.58 -7.01
C ASP A 480 9.91 32.19 -5.75
N ASP A 481 10.22 30.90 -5.64
CA ASP A 481 10.96 30.19 -4.58
C ASP A 481 10.28 30.18 -3.19
N GLY A 482 9.71 31.30 -2.76
CA GLY A 482 9.10 31.47 -1.44
C GLY A 482 10.10 31.97 -0.38
N TYR A 483 11.02 32.86 -0.76
CA TYR A 483 11.96 33.49 0.16
C TYR A 483 11.26 34.29 1.26
N LEU A 484 11.86 34.32 2.45
CA LEU A 484 11.35 35.05 3.62
C LEU A 484 11.17 36.55 3.34
N SER A 485 11.97 37.12 2.43
CA SER A 485 11.84 38.50 1.92
C SER A 485 10.50 38.78 1.24
N ASN A 486 9.85 37.77 0.63
CA ASN A 486 8.51 37.94 0.07
C ASN A 486 7.48 38.26 1.17
N TYR A 487 7.62 37.65 2.36
CA TYR A 487 6.78 37.94 3.52
C TYR A 487 7.23 39.22 4.28
N THR A 488 8.53 39.43 4.50
CA THR A 488 9.01 40.55 5.34
C THR A 488 9.10 41.89 4.60
N LEU A 489 9.25 41.90 3.27
CA LEU A 489 9.48 43.11 2.47
C LEU A 489 8.42 43.31 1.37
N ALA A 490 8.05 42.27 0.61
CA ALA A 490 7.06 42.43 -0.46
C ALA A 490 5.62 42.52 0.08
N PHE A 491 5.21 41.62 0.96
CA PHE A 491 3.85 41.55 1.49
C PHE A 491 3.36 42.83 2.20
N PRO A 492 4.17 43.56 3.02
CA PRO A 492 3.77 44.87 3.56
C PRO A 492 3.46 45.90 2.47
N LEU A 493 4.20 45.90 1.36
CA LEU A 493 3.94 46.78 0.22
C LEU A 493 2.69 46.35 -0.56
N LEU A 494 2.50 45.04 -0.77
CA LEU A 494 1.26 44.50 -1.38
C LEU A 494 0.02 44.88 -0.56
N LYS A 495 0.08 44.76 0.78
CA LYS A 495 -0.96 45.25 1.71
C LYS A 495 -1.19 46.77 1.56
N LYS A 496 -0.12 47.57 1.61
CA LYS A 496 -0.17 49.05 1.49
C LYS A 496 -0.85 49.52 0.20
N TYR A 497 -0.58 48.86 -0.92
CA TYR A 497 -1.12 49.22 -2.24
C TYR A 497 -2.38 48.42 -2.64
N LYS A 498 -2.86 47.49 -1.79
CA LYS A 498 -3.97 46.56 -2.07
C LYS A 498 -3.78 45.79 -3.38
N VAL A 499 -2.55 45.33 -3.62
CA VAL A 499 -2.16 44.64 -4.84
C VAL A 499 -2.17 43.13 -4.61
N PRO A 500 -3.04 42.35 -5.27
CA PRO A 500 -2.96 40.89 -5.24
C PRO A 500 -1.69 40.37 -5.92
N ALA A 501 -1.20 39.23 -5.44
CA ALA A 501 -0.03 38.54 -6.00
C ALA A 501 -0.11 37.02 -5.81
N THR A 502 0.64 36.27 -6.60
CA THR A 502 0.79 34.81 -6.44
C THR A 502 2.23 34.47 -6.09
N PHE A 503 2.44 33.73 -5.00
CA PHE A 503 3.75 33.28 -4.59
C PHE A 503 3.86 31.78 -4.91
N PHE A 504 4.80 31.44 -5.79
CA PHE A 504 5.13 30.05 -6.11
C PHE A 504 6.19 29.58 -5.12
N VAL A 505 5.85 28.60 -4.28
CA VAL A 505 6.71 28.14 -3.19
C VAL A 505 7.28 26.75 -3.47
N THR A 506 8.57 26.56 -3.19
CA THR A 506 9.20 25.23 -3.19
C THR A 506 8.92 24.55 -1.85
N THR A 507 8.00 23.57 -1.84
CA THR A 507 7.37 23.14 -0.58
C THR A 507 8.31 22.40 0.38
N ALA A 508 9.41 21.81 -0.10
CA ALA A 508 10.42 21.20 0.76
C ALA A 508 11.24 22.23 1.57
N TYR A 509 11.29 23.49 1.13
CA TYR A 509 12.05 24.55 1.79
C TYR A 509 11.24 25.39 2.77
N MET A 510 9.92 25.18 2.85
CA MET A 510 9.02 25.94 3.72
C MET A 510 9.47 25.92 5.19
N GLY A 511 9.79 27.10 5.73
CA GLY A 511 10.27 27.29 7.10
C GLY A 511 11.76 27.01 7.33
N ILE A 512 12.55 26.69 6.29
CA ILE A 512 14.00 26.50 6.40
C ILE A 512 14.69 27.85 6.70
N LYS A 513 15.56 27.84 7.72
CA LYS A 513 16.29 29.00 8.23
C LYS A 513 17.79 28.90 7.92
N THR A 514 18.13 28.84 6.63
CA THR A 514 19.53 28.84 6.13
C THR A 514 19.92 30.24 5.63
N GLN A 515 21.01 30.36 4.85
CA GLN A 515 21.47 31.63 4.26
C GLN A 515 20.44 32.26 3.31
N MET A 516 19.60 31.44 2.66
CA MET A 516 18.42 31.88 1.92
C MET A 516 17.18 31.38 2.66
N PRO A 517 16.71 32.12 3.70
CA PRO A 517 15.58 31.68 4.50
C PRO A 517 14.29 31.74 3.69
N HIS A 518 13.40 30.79 3.92
CA HIS A 518 12.11 30.67 3.23
C HIS A 518 10.94 30.93 4.19
N ILE A 519 9.77 31.27 3.64
CA ILE A 519 8.55 31.50 4.43
C ILE A 519 8.10 30.21 5.13
N SER A 520 7.57 30.32 6.35
CA SER A 520 6.92 29.21 7.04
C SER A 520 5.47 29.03 6.59
N TRP A 521 4.86 27.87 6.91
CA TRP A 521 3.43 27.63 6.66
C TRP A 521 2.52 28.63 7.39
N ASP A 522 2.90 29.11 8.57
CA ASP A 522 2.13 30.12 9.31
C ASP A 522 2.21 31.51 8.65
N GLN A 523 3.38 31.88 8.10
CA GLN A 523 3.55 33.11 7.32
C GLN A 523 2.78 33.04 6.00
N ALA A 524 2.79 31.88 5.34
CA ALA A 524 1.97 31.62 4.15
C ALA A 524 0.46 31.70 4.47
N ARG A 525 0.05 31.25 5.66
CA ARG A 525 -1.33 31.36 6.16
C ARG A 525 -1.74 32.82 6.38
N GLU A 526 -0.96 33.63 7.08
CA GLU A 526 -1.26 35.08 7.26
C GLU A 526 -1.42 35.79 5.90
N MET A 527 -0.58 35.41 4.93
CA MET A 527 -0.63 35.96 3.58
C MET A 527 -1.92 35.55 2.83
N GLU A 528 -2.36 34.30 2.91
CA GLU A 528 -3.67 33.90 2.36
C GLU A 528 -4.86 34.54 3.10
N GLU A 529 -4.79 34.66 4.43
CA GLU A 529 -5.83 35.25 5.28
C GLU A 529 -6.03 36.76 5.04
N SER A 530 -5.02 37.45 4.50
CA SER A 530 -5.18 38.82 4.00
C SER A 530 -6.07 38.94 2.76
N GLY A 531 -6.36 37.80 2.10
CA GLY A 531 -7.06 37.71 0.83
C GLY A 531 -6.27 38.20 -0.40
N LEU A 532 -5.08 38.77 -0.23
CA LEU A 532 -4.27 39.35 -1.32
C LEU A 532 -3.30 38.34 -1.97
N VAL A 533 -2.79 37.37 -1.22
CA VAL A 533 -1.75 36.46 -1.69
C VAL A 533 -2.31 35.07 -1.96
N ASP A 534 -1.95 34.51 -3.11
CA ASP A 534 -2.24 33.14 -3.52
C ASP A 534 -0.98 32.28 -3.42
N ILE A 535 -0.96 31.26 -2.55
CA ILE A 535 0.16 30.32 -2.43
C ILE A 535 -0.05 29.14 -3.41
N GLN A 536 0.91 28.97 -4.32
CA GLN A 536 0.88 28.04 -5.44
C GLN A 536 2.23 27.29 -5.58
N SER A 537 2.32 26.30 -6.48
CA SER A 537 3.46 25.38 -6.52
C SER A 537 4.66 25.88 -7.34
N HIS A 538 5.85 25.89 -6.74
CA HIS A 538 7.15 25.86 -7.45
C HIS A 538 7.83 24.49 -7.29
N THR A 539 7.05 23.43 -7.46
CA THR A 539 7.41 22.01 -7.24
C THR A 539 7.76 21.71 -5.78
N HIS A 540 8.19 20.48 -5.48
CA HIS A 540 8.52 20.10 -4.11
C HIS A 540 9.99 20.40 -3.80
N TRP A 541 10.92 19.94 -4.63
CA TRP A 541 12.37 20.09 -4.44
C TRP A 541 13.05 21.11 -5.38
N HIS A 542 12.30 21.87 -6.18
CA HIS A 542 12.85 22.75 -7.22
C HIS A 542 13.71 21.96 -8.26
N ARG A 543 13.29 20.72 -8.59
CA ARG A 543 13.94 19.91 -9.62
C ARG A 543 13.47 20.29 -11.03
N LEU A 544 14.38 20.19 -12.00
CA LEU A 544 14.12 20.55 -13.40
C LEU A 544 13.31 19.44 -14.08
N TYR A 545 12.03 19.67 -14.38
CA TYR A 545 11.12 18.61 -14.86
C TYR A 545 11.54 17.99 -16.21
N SER A 546 12.31 18.72 -17.02
CA SER A 546 12.90 18.18 -18.25
C SER A 546 13.97 17.12 -18.05
N GLU A 547 14.44 16.92 -16.81
CA GLU A 547 15.46 15.95 -16.42
C GLU A 547 14.88 14.79 -15.57
N LEU A 548 13.55 14.76 -15.41
CA LEU A 548 12.85 13.79 -14.56
C LEU A 548 12.04 12.77 -15.38
N PRO A 549 12.00 11.49 -14.96
CA PRO A 549 11.02 10.54 -15.46
C PRO A 549 9.59 10.91 -15.01
N ALA A 550 8.59 10.31 -15.65
CA ALA A 550 7.18 10.69 -15.49
C ALA A 550 6.65 10.52 -14.06
N ASP A 551 7.05 9.46 -13.36
CA ASP A 551 6.69 9.17 -11.97
C ASP A 551 7.23 10.24 -11.01
N GLU A 552 8.48 10.68 -11.18
CA GLU A 552 9.09 11.75 -10.39
C GLU A 552 8.44 13.12 -10.68
N VAL A 553 8.08 13.41 -11.94
CA VAL A 553 7.29 14.62 -12.30
C VAL A 553 5.93 14.60 -11.61
N MET A 554 5.23 13.46 -11.65
CA MET A 554 3.94 13.29 -11.01
C MET A 554 4.06 13.40 -9.49
N TYR A 555 5.07 12.79 -8.87
CA TYR A 555 5.37 12.88 -7.44
C TYR A 555 5.67 14.31 -6.99
N GLU A 556 6.58 15.03 -7.65
CA GLU A 556 6.90 16.44 -7.35
C GLU A 556 5.64 17.34 -7.40
N THR A 557 4.78 17.11 -8.41
CA THR A 557 3.53 17.85 -8.60
C THR A 557 2.51 17.52 -7.51
N SER A 558 2.27 16.23 -7.26
CA SER A 558 1.30 15.77 -6.25
C SER A 558 1.73 16.15 -4.83
N MET A 559 3.02 15.97 -4.50
CA MET A 559 3.58 16.32 -3.20
C MET A 559 3.46 17.82 -2.91
N SER A 560 3.83 18.67 -3.86
CA SER A 560 3.77 20.13 -3.67
C SER A 560 2.33 20.63 -3.46
N PHE A 561 1.39 20.24 -4.30
CA PHE A 561 -0.02 20.57 -4.08
C PHE A 561 -0.61 19.91 -2.83
N GLY A 562 -0.29 18.65 -2.55
CA GLY A 562 -0.75 17.94 -1.35
C GLY A 562 -0.33 18.64 -0.06
N LEU A 563 0.93 19.10 0.03
CA LEU A 563 1.42 19.88 1.17
C LEU A 563 0.78 21.26 1.25
N ILE A 564 0.61 21.98 0.13
CA ILE A 564 -0.10 23.27 0.10
C ILE A 564 -1.54 23.10 0.59
N GLU A 565 -2.27 22.11 0.07
CA GLU A 565 -3.67 21.87 0.43
C GLU A 565 -3.84 21.36 1.86
N LYS A 566 -2.92 20.51 2.36
CA LYS A 566 -2.89 20.07 3.76
C LYS A 566 -2.67 21.22 4.75
N ASN A 567 -1.88 22.22 4.39
CA ASN A 567 -1.57 23.34 5.28
C ASN A 567 -2.53 24.53 5.12
N LEU A 568 -2.94 24.86 3.90
CA LEU A 568 -3.64 26.11 3.54
C LEU A 568 -5.02 25.88 2.90
N GLY A 569 -5.45 24.63 2.75
CA GLY A 569 -6.76 24.26 2.23
C GLY A 569 -6.82 24.12 0.71
N LYS A 570 -7.87 23.42 0.24
CA LYS A 570 -8.05 23.04 -1.17
C LYS A 570 -7.95 24.24 -2.12
N ARG A 571 -7.17 24.09 -3.19
CA ARG A 571 -7.03 25.13 -4.22
C ARG A 571 -8.28 25.17 -5.12
N ASP A 572 -8.74 26.36 -5.44
CA ASP A 572 -9.85 26.65 -6.37
C ASP A 572 -9.37 26.74 -7.83
N VAL A 573 -8.12 27.20 -8.02
CA VAL A 573 -7.32 27.01 -9.24
C VAL A 573 -5.93 26.51 -8.81
N LYS A 574 -5.44 25.43 -9.44
CA LYS A 574 -4.08 24.94 -9.27
C LYS A 574 -3.18 25.56 -10.33
N VAL A 575 -2.14 26.26 -9.90
CA VAL A 575 -1.17 26.95 -10.76
C VAL A 575 0.24 26.44 -10.43
N LEU A 576 0.99 26.03 -11.44
CA LEU A 576 2.38 25.58 -11.26
C LEU A 576 3.33 26.43 -12.09
N ALA A 577 4.43 26.87 -11.48
CA ALA A 577 5.57 27.44 -12.19
C ALA A 577 6.71 26.43 -12.25
N TYR A 578 7.28 26.22 -13.43
CA TYR A 578 8.40 25.29 -13.62
C TYR A 578 9.74 25.96 -13.20
N PRO A 579 10.54 25.33 -12.33
CA PRO A 579 11.89 25.74 -11.99
C PRO A 579 12.72 26.06 -13.24
N GLU A 580 13.34 27.23 -13.28
CA GLU A 580 14.11 27.76 -14.43
C GLU A 580 13.39 27.66 -15.81
N PHE A 581 12.05 27.58 -15.82
CA PHE A 581 11.26 27.29 -17.02
C PHE A 581 11.55 25.93 -17.69
N ARG A 582 12.19 24.98 -17.00
CA ARG A 582 12.62 23.68 -17.56
C ARG A 582 11.48 22.68 -17.62
N ASN A 583 10.86 22.54 -18.79
CA ASN A 583 9.74 21.63 -19.05
C ASN A 583 9.65 21.18 -20.52
N THR A 584 9.17 19.96 -20.75
CA THR A 584 8.83 19.37 -22.06
C THR A 584 7.31 19.39 -22.30
N PRO A 585 6.83 19.14 -23.55
CA PRO A 585 5.40 18.94 -23.81
C PRO A 585 4.77 17.84 -22.96
N ASP A 586 5.48 16.74 -22.74
CA ASP A 586 4.98 15.61 -21.94
C ASP A 586 4.89 15.96 -20.46
N ASN A 587 5.88 16.68 -19.90
CA ASN A 587 5.78 17.19 -18.53
C ASN A 587 4.50 18.02 -18.34
N ARG A 588 4.17 18.89 -19.31
CA ARG A 588 2.97 19.73 -19.25
C ARG A 588 1.67 18.92 -19.33
N LYS A 589 1.67 17.83 -20.08
CA LYS A 589 0.56 16.87 -20.15
C LYS A 589 0.37 16.17 -18.80
N TRP A 590 1.41 15.57 -18.24
CA TRP A 590 1.34 14.86 -16.94
C TRP A 590 0.92 15.78 -15.79
N VAL A 591 1.43 17.02 -15.78
CA VAL A 591 1.04 18.05 -14.81
C VAL A 591 -0.43 18.44 -14.95
N GLN A 592 -0.96 18.50 -16.18
CA GLN A 592 -2.40 18.73 -16.41
C GLN A 592 -3.25 17.54 -15.93
N GLU A 593 -2.79 16.31 -16.14
CA GLU A 593 -3.46 15.08 -15.69
C GLU A 593 -3.54 15.00 -14.15
N GLN A 594 -2.58 15.60 -13.44
CA GLN A 594 -2.63 15.83 -11.98
C GLN A 594 -3.60 16.96 -11.55
N GLY A 595 -4.38 17.53 -12.47
CA GLY A 595 -5.39 18.56 -12.19
C GLY A 595 -4.85 19.98 -12.07
N VAL A 596 -3.62 20.25 -12.54
CA VAL A 596 -3.07 21.61 -12.62
C VAL A 596 -3.67 22.33 -13.83
N GLU A 597 -4.48 23.36 -13.57
CA GLU A 597 -5.20 24.07 -14.64
C GLU A 597 -4.31 25.05 -15.39
N LEU A 598 -3.45 25.78 -14.67
CA LEU A 598 -2.63 26.86 -15.23
C LEU A 598 -1.14 26.58 -15.03
N GLN A 599 -0.34 26.72 -16.09
CA GLN A 599 1.06 26.34 -16.11
C GLN A 599 1.93 27.49 -16.63
N VAL A 600 2.92 27.88 -15.84
CA VAL A 600 3.84 28.99 -16.11
C VAL A 600 5.16 28.43 -16.63
N THR A 601 5.41 28.62 -17.94
CA THR A 601 6.29 27.75 -18.74
C THR A 601 7.55 28.38 -19.28
N ASN A 602 7.55 29.69 -19.54
CA ASN A 602 8.63 30.36 -20.31
C ASN A 602 8.68 31.87 -20.03
N LEU A 603 9.77 32.51 -20.48
CA LEU A 603 9.80 33.97 -20.64
C LEU A 603 8.93 34.44 -21.82
N ALA A 604 8.43 35.67 -21.73
CA ALA A 604 7.55 36.29 -22.73
C ALA A 604 8.33 36.92 -23.89
N SER A 605 7.76 36.83 -25.10
CA SER A 605 8.27 37.42 -26.34
C SER A 605 7.16 38.19 -27.06
N LYS A 606 7.47 38.85 -28.18
CA LYS A 606 6.44 39.54 -28.99
C LYS A 606 5.39 38.59 -29.57
N GLN A 607 5.71 37.30 -29.65
CA GLN A 607 4.85 36.22 -30.16
C GLN A 607 4.06 35.52 -29.04
N SER A 608 4.21 35.95 -27.79
CA SER A 608 3.51 35.34 -26.67
C SER A 608 1.99 35.42 -26.80
N VAL A 609 1.34 34.32 -26.44
CA VAL A 609 -0.11 34.20 -26.31
C VAL A 609 -0.38 33.51 -24.98
N THR A 610 -1.24 34.10 -24.14
CA THR A 610 -1.59 33.51 -22.85
C THR A 610 -2.58 32.37 -23.06
N SER A 611 -2.17 31.16 -22.71
CA SER A 611 -3.02 29.97 -22.70
C SER A 611 -2.81 29.18 -21.40
N LYS A 612 -3.75 28.29 -21.06
CA LYS A 612 -3.72 27.53 -19.80
C LYS A 612 -2.41 26.78 -19.57
N GLN A 613 -1.94 26.07 -20.58
CA GLN A 613 -0.73 25.24 -20.53
C GLN A 613 0.55 26.01 -20.90
N ASN A 614 0.48 27.31 -21.20
CA ASN A 614 1.65 28.10 -21.61
C ASN A 614 1.47 29.58 -21.23
N ILE A 615 1.59 29.85 -19.93
CA ILE A 615 1.66 31.21 -19.40
C ILE A 615 3.11 31.67 -19.39
N GLN A 616 3.38 32.81 -20.04
CA GLN A 616 4.73 33.35 -20.17
C GLN A 616 4.93 34.61 -19.33
N ARG A 617 6.14 34.80 -18.78
CA ARG A 617 6.44 35.87 -17.81
C ARG A 617 7.50 36.87 -18.28
N ILE A 618 7.44 38.05 -17.69
CA ILE A 618 8.44 39.12 -17.80
C ILE A 618 9.34 39.02 -16.56
N HIS A 619 10.62 38.70 -16.76
CA HIS A 619 11.63 38.77 -15.69
C HIS A 619 11.87 40.23 -15.31
N VAL A 620 11.62 40.60 -14.06
CA VAL A 620 11.90 41.94 -13.54
C VAL A 620 13.28 41.96 -12.87
N HIS A 621 14.29 42.35 -13.64
CA HIS A 621 15.68 42.40 -13.17
C HIS A 621 15.92 43.51 -12.11
N ASN A 622 16.93 43.30 -11.28
CA ASN A 622 17.38 44.21 -10.20
C ASN A 622 17.63 45.69 -10.61
N ASN A 623 17.88 45.96 -11.89
CA ASN A 623 18.16 47.28 -12.45
C ASN A 623 17.03 47.82 -13.35
N MET A 624 15.92 47.10 -13.51
CA MET A 624 14.81 47.50 -14.38
C MET A 624 14.09 48.72 -13.80
N SER A 625 14.24 49.89 -14.42
CA SER A 625 13.53 51.10 -13.97
C SER A 625 12.00 50.96 -14.16
N PRO A 626 11.16 51.71 -13.42
CA PRO A 626 9.71 51.67 -13.62
C PRO A 626 9.30 52.03 -15.06
N GLN A 627 9.98 52.98 -15.70
CA GLN A 627 9.73 53.29 -17.11
C GLN A 627 10.12 52.13 -18.04
N ALA A 628 11.21 51.42 -17.76
CA ALA A 628 11.62 50.25 -18.54
C ALA A 628 10.64 49.07 -18.38
N LEU A 629 10.07 48.87 -17.17
CA LEU A 629 9.02 47.90 -16.92
C LEU A 629 7.75 48.21 -17.74
N ILE A 630 7.25 49.45 -17.67
CA ILE A 630 6.06 49.89 -18.43
C ILE A 630 6.30 49.80 -19.94
N ASN A 631 7.49 50.18 -20.42
CA ASN A 631 7.86 50.05 -21.84
C ASN A 631 7.94 48.58 -22.28
N THR A 632 8.43 47.69 -21.42
CA THR A 632 8.48 46.24 -21.68
C THR A 632 7.08 45.65 -21.80
N ILE A 633 6.18 45.98 -20.87
CA ILE A 633 4.78 45.56 -20.94
C ILE A 633 4.14 46.06 -22.24
N LYS A 634 4.23 47.37 -22.53
CA LYS A 634 3.70 47.96 -23.77
C LYS A 634 4.23 47.25 -25.02
N LYS A 635 5.54 47.00 -25.12
CA LYS A 635 6.19 46.28 -26.25
C LYS A 635 5.67 44.85 -26.46
N LEU A 636 5.17 44.20 -25.41
CA LEU A 636 4.64 42.83 -25.45
C LEU A 636 3.12 42.80 -25.72
N THR A 637 2.36 43.79 -25.24
CA THR A 637 0.89 43.87 -25.39
C THR A 637 0.40 44.66 -26.60
N MET A 638 1.23 45.58 -27.12
CA MET A 638 1.06 46.32 -28.39
C MET A 638 1.92 45.64 -29.44
#